data_AF-A0A3A4KF90-F1
#
_entry.id   AF-A0A3A4KF90-F1
#
_cell.length_a   1.000
_cell.length_b   1.000
_cell.length_c   1.000
_cell.angle_alpha   90.00
_cell.angle_beta   90.00
_cell.angle_gamma   90.00
#
_symmetry.space_group_name_H-M   'P 1'
#
loop_
_entity.id
_entity.type
_entity.pdbx_description
1 polymer ?
#
loop_
_entity_poly.entity_id
_entity_poly.type
_entity_poly.pdbx_seq_one_letter_code
_entity_poly.pdbx_strand_id
1 'polypeptide(L)'
;MPCWRTFSFPLSFPPGEPIPFIVEQSSRRPCKAPPSPVKGKKVGMKEKDVSCRCFVIGLLAVVMSGLAQFAAADGVSSPPSPGSPAVCLNEIDAQPYFSGPAYAAMRGRCADAASAACLAEVEKVLKTEKDPTQRRRLAFLAGMEAVDLGERPAAKRHLSSLAGGYPLLEDYVRYHLGEIAYADERWPEAAEHFAALSPDSRLFVQAQFRAASCLARQKRPEAAETLERLIAAHPDHFRITQAKAELADRLSAVDPRRARTLWLEVMSEEPKTGFGLLAESRLAAWPKKPITQNEREAIRLAWANRHMEQRRFAEAQKLVDEGLKKCPPKASRAACGAWLELQGRLLARASKGEKAIAAFSSVAETKAAGDVQGRALFDRLQAEMRADRDDAAIAAGEALVARYPNHPLACEAAFLVASLHRVEDRFDEAAVAFHRVVDKYPDCERAAEALWRAGWLQYRQGRYDEAERVWAALDAYVPERLDRERVLYWRARGLQKQGDAAASRLYYEQVLDLHPLGFYGSLAYDRLVELGVSPSVSEARTADLIGLDPADVLALDVSAEAATPGFQRALELWRLDRRRDARREFDALTAAEPRNETYALVAAYLHHLAGEPSVAIHYFRVAIDDFMDRYPTPDTVGLWRLAYPTPYRDLILKEAKAAGVEPWLVFALIREESSFQADIRSPVGAMGLMQIMSYTGRPVAKKLGVKKFKVSDLYQPETSVRFGSYYLARRLEGFGGNVARAVASYNAGPSAVSRWLATFGDLPVDEFMEEIPYRETRGYTRRVLKSWGIYRYLYGSESPGLPLGDKPPSPVANRADQSVATP
;
A
#
# COMPACT_ATOMS: atom_id res chain seq x y z
N MET A 1 28.27 -11.85 27.58
CA MET A 1 27.43 -10.73 27.11
C MET A 1 26.69 -11.22 25.87
N PRO A 2 25.35 -11.40 25.86
CA PRO A 2 24.71 -11.98 24.68
C PRO A 2 23.97 -10.93 23.83
N CYS A 3 24.58 -10.67 22.66
CA CYS A 3 24.02 -10.63 21.30
C CYS A 3 22.85 -9.70 20.96
N TRP A 4 23.17 -8.68 20.16
CA TRP A 4 22.25 -7.91 19.32
C TRP A 4 21.66 -8.81 18.23
N ARG A 5 20.42 -9.24 18.43
CA ARG A 5 19.72 -10.15 17.50
C ARG A 5 19.22 -9.40 16.26
N THR A 6 19.80 -9.66 15.10
CA THR A 6 19.19 -9.36 13.80
C THR A 6 18.16 -10.44 13.48
N PHE A 7 16.89 -10.20 13.84
CA PHE A 7 15.78 -11.03 13.37
C PHE A 7 15.26 -10.50 12.04
N SER A 8 15.70 -11.12 10.94
CA SER A 8 15.05 -10.99 9.63
C SER A 8 13.90 -12.01 9.55
N PHE A 9 12.65 -11.53 9.67
CA PHE A 9 11.43 -12.32 9.45
C PHE A 9 10.88 -12.15 8.02
N PRO A 10 10.14 -13.16 7.51
CA PRO A 10 9.73 -13.23 6.11
C PRO A 10 8.54 -12.32 5.83
N LEU A 11 8.67 -11.47 4.80
CA LEU A 11 7.56 -10.77 4.17
C LEU A 11 6.43 -11.77 3.88
N SER A 12 5.31 -11.58 4.56
CA SER A 12 4.10 -12.40 4.46
C SER A 12 2.95 -11.55 4.00
N PHE A 13 2.62 -11.66 2.71
CA PHE A 13 1.40 -11.12 2.13
C PHE A 13 0.39 -12.26 1.90
N PRO A 14 -0.92 -12.06 2.16
CA PRO A 14 -1.98 -13.05 1.94
C PRO A 14 -2.33 -13.22 0.44
N PRO A 15 -3.03 -14.30 0.05
CA PRO A 15 -3.43 -14.56 -1.33
C PRO A 15 -4.73 -13.82 -1.69
N GLY A 16 -4.82 -13.23 -2.88
CA GLY A 16 -6.11 -13.05 -3.56
C GLY A 16 -6.53 -11.66 -4.07
N GLU A 17 -5.70 -10.62 -4.00
CA GLU A 17 -5.97 -9.34 -4.68
C GLU A 17 -4.72 -8.84 -5.43
N PRO A 18 -4.85 -8.27 -6.64
CA PRO A 18 -3.72 -7.74 -7.39
C PRO A 18 -3.14 -6.53 -6.67
N ILE A 19 -1.87 -6.62 -6.29
CA ILE A 19 -1.05 -5.49 -5.84
C ILE A 19 -0.56 -4.77 -7.12
N PRO A 20 -0.92 -3.51 -7.40
CA PRO A 20 -0.28 -2.77 -8.47
C PRO A 20 1.12 -2.35 -8.01
N PHE A 21 2.14 -3.12 -8.43
CA PHE A 21 3.50 -2.58 -8.56
C PHE A 21 3.53 -1.75 -9.85
N ILE A 22 3.46 -0.42 -9.73
CA ILE A 22 3.84 0.47 -10.82
C ILE A 22 5.24 1.00 -10.47
N VAL A 23 6.27 0.36 -11.01
CA VAL A 23 7.58 0.98 -11.21
C VAL A 23 7.67 1.28 -12.70
N GLU A 24 7.17 2.44 -13.10
CA GLU A 24 7.35 2.92 -14.47
C GLU A 24 8.68 3.68 -14.57
N GLN A 25 9.66 3.03 -15.21
CA GLN A 25 10.91 3.68 -15.60
C GLN A 25 10.64 4.68 -16.72
N SER A 26 10.53 5.97 -16.39
CA SER A 26 10.65 7.03 -17.41
C SER A 26 12.11 7.47 -17.53
N SER A 27 12.80 6.97 -18.55
CA SER A 27 14.14 7.44 -18.91
C SER A 27 14.06 8.86 -19.49
N ARG A 28 14.36 9.88 -18.68
CA ARG A 28 14.50 11.27 -19.16
C ARG A 28 15.97 11.59 -19.43
N ARG A 29 16.30 11.93 -20.68
CA ARG A 29 17.61 12.48 -21.08
C ARG A 29 17.74 13.93 -20.58
N PRO A 30 18.92 14.40 -20.15
CA PRO A 30 19.11 15.77 -19.68
C PRO A 30 19.35 16.75 -20.85
N CYS A 31 18.59 17.85 -20.87
CA CYS A 31 18.87 19.02 -21.71
C CYS A 31 19.90 19.94 -21.00
N LYS A 32 20.97 20.30 -21.72
CA LYS A 32 21.99 21.27 -21.28
C LYS A 32 21.45 22.70 -21.37
N ALA A 33 21.65 23.50 -20.31
CA ALA A 33 21.47 24.95 -20.32
C ALA A 33 22.75 25.69 -20.76
N PRO A 34 22.66 26.81 -21.49
CA PRO A 34 23.76 27.76 -21.67
C PRO A 34 23.62 29.01 -20.76
N PRO A 35 24.69 29.82 -20.59
CA PRO A 35 24.85 30.75 -19.47
C PRO A 35 24.25 32.14 -19.72
N SER A 36 23.91 32.83 -18.63
CA SER A 36 23.53 34.27 -18.60
C SER A 36 24.70 35.19 -19.01
N PRO A 37 24.43 36.47 -19.32
CA PRO A 37 24.77 37.51 -18.33
C PRO A 37 23.89 38.79 -18.29
N VAL A 38 23.58 39.22 -17.06
CA VAL A 38 23.91 40.55 -16.46
C VAL A 38 23.16 41.86 -16.85
N LYS A 39 22.84 42.62 -15.76
CA LYS A 39 22.67 44.09 -15.56
C LYS A 39 21.28 44.74 -15.70
N GLY A 40 20.58 44.82 -14.56
CA GLY A 40 20.50 46.03 -13.71
C GLY A 40 19.60 47.21 -14.12
N LYS A 41 18.67 47.60 -13.23
CA LYS A 41 18.63 48.93 -12.56
C LYS A 41 17.42 49.08 -11.62
N LYS A 42 17.66 49.88 -10.58
CA LYS A 42 16.82 50.26 -9.43
C LYS A 42 15.65 51.18 -9.81
N VAL A 43 14.61 51.22 -8.96
CA VAL A 43 13.84 52.35 -8.33
C VAL A 43 12.51 51.72 -7.85
N GLY A 44 11.91 51.92 -6.66
CA GLY A 44 12.08 52.81 -5.51
C GLY A 44 10.69 53.29 -5.02
N MET A 45 10.29 52.93 -3.77
CA MET A 45 9.26 53.57 -2.88
C MET A 45 7.78 53.53 -3.34
N LYS A 46 6.70 53.46 -2.51
CA LYS A 46 6.43 53.43 -1.05
C LYS A 46 4.92 53.12 -0.82
N GLU A 47 4.64 52.45 0.30
CA GLU A 47 3.48 52.53 1.24
C GLU A 47 1.99 52.45 0.82
N LYS A 48 1.34 51.42 1.41
CA LYS A 48 0.10 51.38 2.23
C LYS A 48 -1.30 51.17 1.60
N ASP A 49 -1.86 50.04 2.04
CA ASP A 49 -3.20 49.77 2.62
C ASP A 49 -4.48 49.62 1.77
N VAL A 50 -4.99 48.37 1.87
CA VAL A 50 -6.38 47.95 2.20
C VAL A 50 -7.46 47.90 1.10
N SER A 51 -8.08 46.71 1.05
CA SER A 51 -9.45 46.37 0.63
C SER A 51 -9.64 45.59 -0.66
N CYS A 52 -10.10 44.35 -0.47
CA CYS A 52 -10.85 43.50 -1.40
C CYS A 52 -11.80 44.27 -2.34
N ARG A 53 -11.80 43.91 -3.63
CA ARG A 53 -12.96 43.33 -4.35
C ARG A 53 -12.66 43.09 -5.83
N CYS A 54 -13.20 41.99 -6.34
CA CYS A 54 -13.15 41.49 -7.71
C CYS A 54 -13.49 42.54 -8.77
N PHE A 55 -12.73 42.57 -9.88
CA PHE A 55 -13.21 42.63 -11.27
C PHE A 55 -12.00 42.77 -12.20
N VAL A 56 -11.79 41.86 -13.16
CA VAL A 56 -11.02 42.18 -14.36
C VAL A 56 -11.76 41.62 -15.58
N ILE A 57 -12.34 42.54 -16.36
CA ILE A 57 -12.58 42.36 -17.79
C ILE A 57 -11.54 43.21 -18.53
N GLY A 58 -10.81 42.57 -19.44
CA GLY A 58 -10.50 43.08 -20.78
C GLY A 58 -9.41 44.15 -20.94
N LEU A 59 -8.28 43.72 -21.53
CA LEU A 59 -7.64 44.20 -22.78
C LEU A 59 -6.13 43.90 -22.68
N LEU A 60 -5.55 43.07 -23.56
CA LEU A 60 -5.08 43.53 -24.87
C LEU A 60 -4.86 42.34 -25.82
N ALA A 61 -5.42 42.48 -27.02
CA ALA A 61 -5.15 41.67 -28.19
C ALA A 61 -3.91 42.16 -28.95
N VAL A 62 -3.56 41.42 -30.02
CA VAL A 62 -2.50 41.62 -31.03
C VAL A 62 -1.16 41.03 -30.55
N VAL A 63 -0.61 39.95 -31.11
CA VAL A 63 -0.18 39.74 -32.50
C VAL A 63 -0.25 38.23 -32.85
N MET A 64 -0.45 37.94 -34.14
CA MET A 64 -0.09 36.72 -34.89
C MET A 64 -1.26 35.85 -35.36
N SER A 65 -1.97 36.41 -36.33
CA SER A 65 -2.54 35.68 -37.47
C SER A 65 -1.43 34.86 -38.17
N GLY A 66 -1.62 33.55 -38.31
CA GLY A 66 -0.77 32.72 -39.15
C GLY A 66 -0.79 31.26 -38.73
N LEU A 67 -1.61 30.47 -39.44
CA LEU A 67 -1.74 28.99 -39.48
C LEU A 67 -3.12 28.49 -39.03
N ALA A 68 -4.14 28.86 -39.79
CA ALA A 68 -5.40 28.11 -39.88
C ALA A 68 -5.41 27.35 -41.22
N GLN A 69 -4.91 26.12 -41.21
CA GLN A 69 -5.27 25.05 -42.14
C GLN A 69 -4.67 23.75 -41.59
N PHE A 70 -5.52 22.72 -41.44
CA PHE A 70 -5.30 21.41 -40.81
C PHE A 70 -5.56 21.31 -39.29
N ALA A 71 -6.85 21.29 -38.92
CA ALA A 71 -7.38 20.48 -37.81
C ALA A 71 -8.91 20.42 -37.92
N ALA A 72 -9.42 19.51 -38.75
CA ALA A 72 -10.83 19.14 -38.79
C ALA A 72 -10.90 17.61 -38.80
N ALA A 73 -10.69 17.02 -37.62
CA ALA A 73 -11.07 15.67 -37.22
C ALA A 73 -10.35 15.40 -35.89
N ASP A 74 -10.97 15.81 -34.79
CA ASP A 74 -10.85 15.15 -33.48
C ASP A 74 -11.80 15.88 -32.52
N GLY A 75 -12.80 15.14 -32.04
CA GLY A 75 -13.78 15.61 -31.07
C GLY A 75 -13.20 15.73 -29.68
N VAL A 76 -12.24 16.64 -29.49
CA VAL A 76 -11.81 17.06 -28.16
C VAL A 76 -12.78 18.15 -27.71
N SER A 77 -13.62 17.83 -26.73
CA SER A 77 -14.46 18.82 -26.05
C SER A 77 -13.58 19.93 -25.50
N SER A 78 -13.89 21.18 -25.87
CA SER A 78 -13.25 22.36 -25.31
C SER A 78 -13.42 22.37 -23.78
N PRO A 79 -12.45 22.90 -23.00
CA PRO A 79 -12.64 23.10 -21.57
C PRO A 79 -13.88 23.98 -21.32
N PRO A 80 -14.63 23.74 -20.23
CA PRO A 80 -15.83 24.50 -19.93
C PRO A 80 -15.50 26.00 -19.85
N SER A 81 -16.38 26.83 -20.40
CA SER A 81 -16.26 28.28 -20.33
C SER A 81 -16.17 28.73 -18.87
N PRO A 82 -15.36 29.76 -18.55
CA PRO A 82 -15.29 30.29 -17.19
C PRO A 82 -16.65 30.91 -16.84
N GLY A 83 -17.46 30.18 -16.05
CA GLY A 83 -18.83 30.56 -15.71
C GLY A 83 -19.81 29.41 -15.50
N SER A 84 -19.42 28.15 -15.68
CA SER A 84 -20.29 27.01 -15.28
C SER A 84 -20.34 26.90 -13.75
N PRO A 85 -21.52 26.71 -13.13
CA PRO A 85 -21.62 26.54 -11.68
C PRO A 85 -20.86 25.28 -11.24
N ALA A 86 -20.16 25.35 -10.11
CA ALA A 86 -19.44 24.21 -9.54
C ALA A 86 -20.43 23.06 -9.27
N VAL A 87 -20.08 21.85 -9.72
CA VAL A 87 -20.79 20.62 -9.39
C VAL A 87 -20.23 20.12 -8.07
N CYS A 88 -20.94 20.38 -6.97
CA CYS A 88 -20.56 19.88 -5.65
C CYS A 88 -21.25 18.54 -5.38
N LEU A 89 -20.48 17.48 -5.13
CA LEU A 89 -21.04 16.22 -4.65
C LEU A 89 -21.45 16.40 -3.17
N ASN A 90 -22.73 16.25 -2.87
CA ASN A 90 -23.27 16.26 -1.51
C ASN A 90 -23.90 14.89 -1.16
N GLU A 91 -24.34 14.74 0.10
CA GLU A 91 -24.94 13.50 0.59
C GLU A 91 -26.17 13.05 -0.24
N ILE A 92 -27.00 13.99 -0.73
CA ILE A 92 -28.21 13.70 -1.53
C ILE A 92 -27.84 13.09 -2.88
N ASP A 93 -26.75 13.56 -3.50
CA ASP A 93 -26.25 13.04 -4.78
C ASP A 93 -25.61 11.65 -4.65
N ALA A 94 -25.19 11.29 -3.44
CA ALA A 94 -24.59 10.01 -3.09
C ALA A 94 -25.60 8.94 -2.63
N GLN A 95 -26.87 9.31 -2.38
CA GLN A 95 -27.84 8.36 -1.81
C GLN A 95 -28.17 7.20 -2.76
N PRO A 96 -28.24 5.96 -2.25
CA PRO A 96 -28.73 4.82 -3.00
C PRO A 96 -30.13 5.07 -3.55
N TYR A 97 -30.37 4.70 -4.82
CA TYR A 97 -31.64 4.92 -5.51
C TYR A 97 -32.82 4.23 -4.82
N PHE A 98 -32.55 3.10 -4.16
CA PHE A 98 -33.58 2.24 -3.57
C PHE A 98 -33.61 2.33 -2.04
N SER A 99 -33.35 3.51 -1.49
CA SER A 99 -33.34 3.80 -0.04
C SER A 99 -34.73 4.10 0.55
N GLY A 100 -35.73 4.39 -0.28
CA GLY A 100 -37.09 4.73 0.17
C GLY A 100 -37.88 3.56 0.79
N PRO A 101 -38.98 3.84 1.51
CA PRO A 101 -39.81 2.82 2.17
C PRO A 101 -40.36 1.74 1.22
N ALA A 102 -40.63 2.10 -0.04
CA ALA A 102 -41.11 1.17 -1.07
C ALA A 102 -40.13 0.01 -1.35
N TYR A 103 -38.84 0.21 -1.08
CA TYR A 103 -37.77 -0.76 -1.32
C TYR A 103 -37.24 -1.40 -0.04
N ALA A 104 -37.86 -1.14 1.12
CA ALA A 104 -37.37 -1.63 2.41
C ALA A 104 -37.25 -3.17 2.48
N ALA A 105 -38.21 -3.90 1.89
CA ALA A 105 -38.16 -5.36 1.81
C ALA A 105 -37.01 -5.87 0.94
N MET A 106 -36.74 -5.19 -0.18
CA MET A 106 -35.62 -5.49 -1.07
C MET A 106 -34.29 -5.26 -0.34
N ARG A 107 -34.11 -4.08 0.29
CA ARG A 107 -32.92 -3.77 1.08
C ARG A 107 -32.67 -4.80 2.19
N GLY A 108 -33.71 -5.19 2.94
CA GLY A 108 -33.56 -6.18 4.00
C GLY A 108 -33.09 -7.55 3.51
N ARG A 109 -33.46 -7.96 2.29
CA ARG A 109 -33.04 -9.25 1.69
C ARG A 109 -31.71 -9.16 0.93
N CYS A 110 -31.30 -7.97 0.52
CA CYS A 110 -30.06 -7.71 -0.19
C CYS A 110 -28.94 -7.18 0.72
N ALA A 111 -29.19 -7.08 2.04
CA ALA A 111 -28.26 -6.53 3.01
C ALA A 111 -26.94 -7.34 3.12
N ASP A 112 -26.98 -8.65 2.82
CA ASP A 112 -25.87 -9.57 3.03
C ASP A 112 -25.57 -10.42 1.79
N ALA A 113 -24.68 -9.92 0.93
CA ALA A 113 -24.15 -10.59 -0.26
C ALA A 113 -25.19 -11.06 -1.29
N ALA A 114 -24.70 -11.51 -2.45
CA ALA A 114 -25.57 -12.02 -3.50
C ALA A 114 -26.33 -13.24 -3.01
N SER A 115 -27.67 -13.19 -3.09
CA SER A 115 -28.53 -14.25 -2.59
C SER A 115 -29.74 -14.46 -3.49
N ALA A 116 -30.21 -15.71 -3.58
CA ALA A 116 -31.43 -16.03 -4.33
C ALA A 116 -32.65 -15.25 -3.78
N ALA A 117 -32.65 -14.95 -2.47
CA ALA A 117 -33.68 -14.14 -1.83
C ALA A 117 -33.64 -12.67 -2.28
N CYS A 118 -32.45 -12.09 -2.41
CA CYS A 118 -32.28 -10.75 -2.97
C CYS A 118 -32.75 -10.72 -4.43
N LEU A 119 -32.23 -11.63 -5.28
CA LEU A 119 -32.61 -11.71 -6.70
C LEU A 119 -34.12 -11.80 -6.89
N ALA A 120 -34.79 -12.70 -6.16
CA ALA A 120 -36.24 -12.87 -6.26
C ALA A 120 -37.01 -11.61 -5.85
N GLU A 121 -36.53 -10.86 -4.85
CA GLU A 121 -37.18 -9.62 -4.42
C GLU A 121 -36.93 -8.49 -5.42
N VAL A 122 -35.72 -8.35 -5.98
CA VAL A 122 -35.43 -7.38 -7.05
C VAL A 122 -36.31 -7.67 -8.28
N GLU A 123 -36.43 -8.92 -8.70
CA GLU A 123 -37.30 -9.32 -9.81
C GLU A 123 -38.78 -9.02 -9.55
N LYS A 124 -39.23 -9.18 -8.30
CA LYS A 124 -40.59 -8.85 -7.89
C LYS A 124 -40.85 -7.35 -7.99
N VAL A 125 -39.93 -6.52 -7.48
CA VAL A 125 -40.03 -5.05 -7.58
C VAL A 125 -39.99 -4.61 -9.05
N LEU A 126 -39.09 -5.19 -9.86
CA LEU A 126 -38.96 -4.91 -11.29
C LEU A 126 -40.25 -5.16 -12.08
N LYS A 127 -41.05 -6.18 -11.70
CA LYS A 127 -42.34 -6.46 -12.36
C LYS A 127 -43.38 -5.37 -12.13
N THR A 128 -43.32 -4.71 -10.98
CA THR A 128 -44.29 -3.67 -10.59
C THR A 128 -43.82 -2.24 -10.89
N GLU A 129 -42.53 -2.03 -11.07
CA GLU A 129 -41.95 -0.72 -11.37
C GLU A 129 -42.39 -0.20 -12.73
N LYS A 130 -42.85 1.04 -12.80
CA LYS A 130 -43.37 1.69 -14.01
C LYS A 130 -42.39 2.70 -14.59
N ASP A 131 -41.53 3.30 -13.77
CA ASP A 131 -40.55 4.26 -14.24
C ASP A 131 -39.48 3.57 -15.13
N PRO A 132 -39.33 3.93 -16.41
CA PRO A 132 -38.41 3.25 -17.31
C PRO A 132 -36.94 3.30 -16.87
N THR A 133 -36.54 4.36 -16.16
CA THR A 133 -35.17 4.51 -15.65
C THR A 133 -34.93 3.59 -14.46
N GLN A 134 -35.86 3.54 -13.50
CA GLN A 134 -35.77 2.61 -12.38
C GLN A 134 -35.88 1.15 -12.83
N ARG A 135 -36.71 0.86 -13.84
CA ARG A 135 -36.77 -0.49 -14.46
C ARG A 135 -35.41 -0.91 -15.01
N ARG A 136 -34.66 -0.02 -15.67
CA ARG A 136 -33.31 -0.33 -16.17
C ARG A 136 -32.33 -0.64 -15.03
N ARG A 137 -32.34 0.19 -14.00
CA ARG A 137 -31.52 0.01 -12.78
C ARG A 137 -31.82 -1.32 -12.07
N LEU A 138 -33.10 -1.63 -11.88
CA LEU A 138 -33.54 -2.89 -11.26
C LEU A 138 -33.22 -4.11 -12.13
N ALA A 139 -33.35 -4.01 -13.46
CA ALA A 139 -32.96 -5.08 -14.36
C ALA A 139 -31.44 -5.30 -14.36
N PHE A 140 -30.64 -4.22 -14.27
CA PHE A 140 -29.19 -4.34 -14.12
C PHE A 140 -28.84 -5.05 -12.81
N LEU A 141 -29.44 -4.62 -11.69
CA LEU A 141 -29.26 -5.28 -10.39
C LEU A 141 -29.64 -6.76 -10.45
N ALA A 142 -30.81 -7.11 -10.98
CA ALA A 142 -31.21 -8.51 -11.12
C ALA A 142 -30.24 -9.31 -12.01
N GLY A 143 -29.71 -8.69 -13.07
CA GLY A 143 -28.70 -9.28 -13.93
C GLY A 143 -27.39 -9.56 -13.18
N MET A 144 -26.87 -8.59 -12.45
CA MET A 144 -25.62 -8.70 -11.68
C MET A 144 -25.74 -9.64 -10.50
N GLU A 145 -26.86 -9.62 -9.77
CA GLU A 145 -27.14 -10.58 -8.71
C GLU A 145 -27.20 -12.02 -9.26
N ALA A 146 -27.81 -12.22 -10.43
CA ALA A 146 -27.80 -13.51 -11.09
C ALA A 146 -26.39 -13.93 -11.58
N VAL A 147 -25.55 -12.98 -12.02
CA VAL A 147 -24.14 -13.25 -12.34
C VAL A 147 -23.40 -13.73 -11.09
N ASP A 148 -23.54 -13.01 -9.97
CA ASP A 148 -22.85 -13.34 -8.72
C ASP A 148 -23.29 -14.70 -8.14
N LEU A 149 -24.55 -15.10 -8.39
CA LEU A 149 -25.07 -16.43 -8.06
C LEU A 149 -24.69 -17.54 -9.06
N GLY A 150 -24.17 -17.19 -10.22
CA GLY A 150 -23.90 -18.13 -11.32
C GLY A 150 -25.15 -18.58 -12.11
N GLU A 151 -26.29 -17.91 -11.93
CA GLU A 151 -27.57 -18.19 -12.58
C GLU A 151 -27.60 -17.62 -14.03
N ARG A 152 -26.79 -18.21 -14.91
CA ARG A 152 -26.60 -17.76 -16.30
C ARG A 152 -27.89 -17.47 -17.08
N PRO A 153 -28.95 -18.30 -17.03
CA PRO A 153 -30.19 -18.01 -17.76
C PRO A 153 -30.90 -16.75 -17.27
N ALA A 154 -30.91 -16.51 -15.96
CA ALA A 154 -31.50 -15.32 -15.36
C ALA A 154 -30.66 -14.08 -15.68
N ALA A 155 -29.34 -14.18 -15.52
CA ALA A 155 -28.40 -13.12 -15.86
C ALA A 155 -28.55 -12.70 -17.34
N LYS A 156 -28.55 -13.67 -18.26
CA LYS A 156 -28.73 -13.41 -19.70
C LYS A 156 -30.05 -12.70 -19.97
N ARG A 157 -31.17 -13.22 -19.42
CA ARG A 157 -32.50 -12.62 -19.62
C ARG A 157 -32.53 -11.15 -19.23
N HIS A 158 -32.01 -10.81 -18.05
CA HIS A 158 -32.03 -9.44 -17.54
C HIS A 158 -31.04 -8.53 -18.28
N LEU A 159 -29.80 -8.97 -18.46
CA LEU A 159 -28.77 -8.17 -19.13
C LEU A 159 -29.06 -7.96 -20.63
N SER A 160 -29.60 -8.97 -21.34
CA SER A 160 -30.00 -8.80 -22.74
C SER A 160 -31.13 -7.77 -22.92
N SER A 161 -31.99 -7.58 -21.90
CA SER A 161 -33.02 -6.54 -21.93
C SER A 161 -32.45 -5.11 -21.84
N LEU A 162 -31.17 -4.97 -21.48
CA LEU A 162 -30.50 -3.70 -21.26
C LEU A 162 -29.50 -3.34 -22.36
N ALA A 163 -29.09 -4.29 -23.20
CA ALA A 163 -28.09 -4.07 -24.23
C ALA A 163 -28.51 -2.93 -25.19
N GLY A 164 -27.69 -1.89 -25.28
CA GLY A 164 -27.96 -0.65 -26.03
C GLY A 164 -28.97 0.29 -25.35
N GLY A 165 -29.56 -0.10 -24.22
CA GLY A 165 -30.59 0.62 -23.49
C GLY A 165 -30.12 1.26 -22.18
N TYR A 166 -28.90 0.97 -21.73
CA TYR A 166 -28.32 1.52 -20.50
C TYR A 166 -26.88 2.04 -20.72
N PRO A 167 -26.72 3.21 -21.40
CA PRO A 167 -25.41 3.68 -21.86
C PRO A 167 -24.33 3.79 -20.78
N LEU A 168 -24.68 4.18 -19.56
CA LEU A 168 -23.72 4.31 -18.46
C LEU A 168 -23.05 2.98 -18.09
N LEU A 169 -23.80 1.87 -18.05
CA LEU A 169 -23.28 0.55 -17.62
C LEU A 169 -23.27 -0.47 -18.77
N GLU A 170 -23.27 0.02 -20.01
CA GLU A 170 -23.31 -0.81 -21.21
C GLU A 170 -22.08 -1.73 -21.31
N ASP A 171 -20.93 -1.26 -20.84
CA ASP A 171 -19.69 -2.04 -20.81
C ASP A 171 -19.79 -3.25 -19.85
N TYR A 172 -20.38 -3.09 -18.66
CA TYR A 172 -20.69 -4.21 -17.77
C TYR A 172 -21.68 -5.18 -18.40
N VAL A 173 -22.77 -4.66 -18.96
CA VAL A 173 -23.80 -5.47 -19.64
C VAL A 173 -23.17 -6.32 -20.74
N ARG A 174 -22.39 -5.69 -21.63
CA ARG A 174 -21.69 -6.40 -22.71
C ARG A 174 -20.65 -7.37 -22.19
N TYR A 175 -19.85 -6.97 -21.22
CA TYR A 175 -18.82 -7.83 -20.65
C TYR A 175 -19.43 -9.12 -20.10
N HIS A 176 -20.48 -9.01 -19.28
CA HIS A 176 -21.13 -10.18 -18.68
C HIS A 176 -21.94 -11.00 -19.68
N LEU A 177 -22.61 -10.39 -20.66
CA LEU A 177 -23.21 -11.13 -21.78
C LEU A 177 -22.16 -11.89 -22.60
N GLY A 178 -20.99 -11.27 -22.82
CA GLY A 178 -19.84 -11.90 -23.45
C GLY A 178 -19.33 -13.10 -22.66
N GLU A 179 -19.17 -12.97 -21.33
CA GLU A 179 -18.78 -14.09 -20.45
C GLU A 179 -19.80 -15.23 -20.47
N ILE A 180 -21.11 -14.92 -20.47
CA ILE A 180 -22.17 -15.92 -20.57
C ILE A 180 -22.13 -16.62 -21.94
N ALA A 181 -22.04 -15.87 -23.03
CA ALA A 181 -21.94 -16.43 -24.38
C ALA A 181 -20.67 -17.26 -24.55
N TYR A 182 -19.55 -16.84 -23.97
CA TYR A 182 -18.30 -17.61 -23.92
C TYR A 182 -18.49 -18.92 -23.17
N ALA A 183 -19.14 -18.90 -22.01
CA ALA A 183 -19.41 -20.10 -21.21
C ALA A 183 -20.41 -21.06 -21.89
N ASP A 184 -21.25 -20.55 -22.80
CA ASP A 184 -22.18 -21.32 -23.62
C ASP A 184 -21.58 -21.72 -24.98
N GLU A 185 -20.29 -21.49 -25.20
CA GLU A 185 -19.56 -21.78 -26.44
C GLU A 185 -20.05 -21.04 -27.69
N ARG A 186 -20.79 -19.95 -27.51
CA ARG A 186 -21.28 -19.05 -28.58
C ARG A 186 -20.21 -18.00 -28.90
N TRP A 187 -19.09 -18.46 -29.46
CA TRP A 187 -17.89 -17.63 -29.66
C TRP A 187 -18.10 -16.37 -30.52
N PRO A 188 -18.86 -16.39 -31.64
CA PRO A 188 -19.07 -15.18 -32.43
C PRO A 188 -19.80 -14.09 -31.65
N GLU A 189 -20.87 -14.46 -30.95
CA GLU A 189 -21.65 -13.55 -30.11
C GLU A 189 -20.82 -13.02 -28.93
N ALA A 190 -20.05 -13.90 -28.27
CA ALA A 190 -19.15 -13.49 -27.20
C ALA A 190 -18.11 -12.47 -27.71
N ALA A 191 -17.50 -12.73 -28.87
CA ALA A 191 -16.53 -11.83 -29.48
C ALA A 191 -17.15 -10.47 -29.82
N GLU A 192 -18.37 -10.43 -30.34
CA GLU A 192 -19.10 -9.19 -30.64
C GLU A 192 -19.32 -8.36 -29.37
N HIS A 193 -19.77 -8.99 -28.28
CA HIS A 193 -19.94 -8.30 -27.01
C HIS A 193 -18.61 -7.75 -26.46
N PHE A 194 -17.54 -8.54 -26.46
CA PHE A 194 -16.23 -8.11 -25.96
C PHE A 194 -15.60 -7.00 -26.82
N ALA A 195 -15.72 -7.10 -28.15
CA ALA A 195 -15.16 -6.12 -29.08
C ALA A 195 -15.88 -4.77 -29.02
N ALA A 196 -17.13 -4.75 -28.57
CA ALA A 196 -17.92 -3.53 -28.43
C ALA A 196 -17.63 -2.74 -27.13
N LEU A 197 -16.76 -3.23 -26.25
CA LEU A 197 -16.33 -2.44 -25.09
C LEU A 197 -15.45 -1.28 -25.53
N SER A 198 -15.70 -0.11 -24.95
CA SER A 198 -14.92 1.09 -25.22
C SER A 198 -13.58 1.08 -24.46
N PRO A 199 -12.50 1.67 -25.02
CA PRO A 199 -11.17 1.72 -24.38
C PRO A 199 -11.12 2.41 -23.02
N ASP A 200 -12.08 3.29 -22.70
CA ASP A 200 -12.21 3.95 -21.39
C ASP A 200 -12.80 3.04 -20.30
N SER A 201 -13.30 1.85 -20.65
CA SER A 201 -13.79 0.88 -19.67
C SER A 201 -12.64 0.18 -18.96
N ARG A 202 -12.72 0.05 -17.63
CA ARG A 202 -11.76 -0.76 -16.86
C ARG A 202 -11.76 -2.24 -17.27
N LEU A 203 -12.83 -2.70 -17.93
CA LEU A 203 -12.98 -4.08 -18.39
C LEU A 203 -12.39 -4.29 -19.80
N PHE A 204 -11.92 -3.22 -20.46
CA PHE A 204 -11.50 -3.25 -21.86
C PHE A 204 -10.38 -4.26 -22.13
N VAL A 205 -9.25 -4.16 -21.41
CA VAL A 205 -8.10 -5.07 -21.65
C VAL A 205 -8.49 -6.52 -21.42
N GLN A 206 -9.26 -6.80 -20.36
CA GLN A 206 -9.77 -8.13 -20.06
C GLN A 206 -10.71 -8.64 -21.16
N ALA A 207 -11.56 -7.79 -21.72
CA ALA A 207 -12.42 -8.11 -22.85
C ALA A 207 -11.64 -8.36 -24.14
N GLN A 208 -10.56 -7.60 -24.41
CA GLN A 208 -9.70 -7.83 -25.57
C GLN A 208 -9.04 -9.22 -25.51
N PHE A 209 -8.54 -9.65 -24.35
CA PHE A 209 -8.04 -11.02 -24.17
C PHE A 209 -9.13 -12.07 -24.43
N ARG A 210 -10.37 -11.82 -23.97
CA ARG A 210 -11.50 -12.72 -24.22
C ARG A 210 -11.92 -12.77 -25.68
N ALA A 211 -11.98 -11.63 -26.36
CA ALA A 211 -12.26 -11.55 -27.80
C ALA A 211 -11.20 -12.33 -28.61
N ALA A 212 -9.92 -12.16 -28.28
CA ALA A 212 -8.83 -12.92 -28.88
C ALA A 212 -8.98 -14.44 -28.65
N SER A 213 -9.40 -14.84 -27.45
CA SER A 213 -9.72 -16.23 -27.15
C SER A 213 -10.89 -16.76 -27.98
N CYS A 214 -11.96 -15.96 -28.18
CA CYS A 214 -13.06 -16.32 -29.08
C CYS A 214 -12.58 -16.53 -30.53
N LEU A 215 -11.70 -15.67 -31.04
CA LEU A 215 -11.10 -15.83 -32.38
C LEU A 215 -10.28 -17.12 -32.47
N ALA A 216 -9.49 -17.41 -31.43
CA ALA A 216 -8.68 -18.63 -31.35
C ALA A 216 -9.56 -19.90 -31.35
N ARG A 217 -10.67 -19.91 -30.60
CA ARG A 217 -11.65 -21.01 -30.57
C ARG A 217 -12.33 -21.22 -31.91
N GLN A 218 -12.57 -20.13 -32.65
CA GLN A 218 -13.10 -20.15 -34.02
C GLN A 218 -12.03 -20.49 -35.08
N LYS A 219 -10.77 -20.70 -34.68
CA LYS A 219 -9.62 -20.96 -35.58
C LYS A 219 -9.41 -19.86 -36.62
N ARG A 220 -9.75 -18.61 -36.29
CA ARG A 220 -9.53 -17.44 -37.15
C ARG A 220 -8.03 -17.15 -37.29
N PRO A 221 -7.52 -16.84 -38.50
CA PRO A 221 -6.09 -16.59 -38.71
C PRO A 221 -5.59 -15.35 -37.95
N GLU A 222 -6.42 -14.31 -37.83
CA GLU A 222 -6.07 -13.07 -37.11
C GLU A 222 -5.91 -13.23 -35.59
N ALA A 223 -6.28 -14.39 -35.03
CA ALA A 223 -6.17 -14.66 -33.59
C ALA A 223 -4.71 -14.64 -33.11
N ALA A 224 -3.78 -15.17 -33.90
CA ALA A 224 -2.37 -15.26 -33.51
C ALA A 224 -1.74 -13.87 -33.35
N GLU A 225 -1.91 -13.01 -34.36
CA GLU A 225 -1.42 -11.63 -34.33
C GLU A 225 -2.04 -10.82 -33.18
N THR A 226 -3.35 -10.99 -32.95
CA THR A 226 -4.06 -10.32 -31.85
C THR A 226 -3.53 -10.74 -30.48
N LEU A 227 -3.35 -12.05 -30.25
CA LEU A 227 -2.80 -12.57 -29.00
C LEU A 227 -1.35 -12.11 -28.79
N GLU A 228 -0.52 -12.12 -29.82
CA GLU A 228 0.87 -11.70 -29.72
C GLU A 228 0.98 -10.22 -29.33
N ARG A 229 0.18 -9.35 -29.95
CA ARG A 229 0.08 -7.93 -29.59
C ARG A 229 -0.37 -7.73 -28.14
N LEU A 230 -1.40 -8.45 -27.68
CA LEU A 230 -1.90 -8.33 -26.31
C LEU A 230 -0.90 -8.83 -25.26
N ILE A 231 -0.21 -9.94 -25.54
CA ILE A 231 0.84 -10.49 -24.67
C ILE A 231 1.99 -9.48 -24.53
N ALA A 232 2.39 -8.84 -25.63
CA ALA A 232 3.46 -7.85 -25.62
C ALA A 232 3.04 -6.55 -24.90
N ALA A 233 1.80 -6.10 -25.09
CA ALA A 233 1.30 -4.86 -24.49
C ALA A 233 0.98 -5.00 -22.99
N HIS A 234 0.61 -6.20 -22.52
CA HIS A 234 0.13 -6.43 -21.15
C HIS A 234 0.73 -7.70 -20.52
N PRO A 235 2.07 -7.79 -20.35
CA PRO A 235 2.76 -9.00 -19.90
C PRO A 235 2.34 -9.46 -18.49
N ASP A 236 1.89 -8.55 -17.63
CA ASP A 236 1.50 -8.84 -16.24
C ASP A 236 0.00 -9.09 -16.05
N HIS A 237 -0.77 -9.11 -17.14
CA HIS A 237 -2.22 -9.32 -17.06
C HIS A 237 -2.54 -10.76 -16.63
N PHE A 238 -3.55 -10.94 -15.76
CA PHE A 238 -3.89 -12.24 -15.17
C PHE A 238 -4.30 -13.34 -16.19
N ARG A 239 -4.58 -12.98 -17.44
CA ARG A 239 -4.91 -13.90 -18.55
C ARG A 239 -3.70 -14.31 -19.40
N ILE A 240 -2.49 -13.87 -19.05
CA ILE A 240 -1.32 -14.03 -19.91
C ILE A 240 -1.00 -15.49 -20.23
N THR A 241 -1.07 -16.39 -19.24
CA THR A 241 -0.76 -17.81 -19.43
C THR A 241 -1.77 -18.50 -20.36
N GLN A 242 -3.06 -18.17 -20.24
CA GLN A 242 -4.09 -18.63 -21.18
C GLN A 242 -3.77 -18.13 -22.59
N ALA A 243 -3.48 -16.84 -22.75
CA ALA A 243 -3.20 -16.23 -24.05
C ALA A 243 -1.96 -16.85 -24.73
N LYS A 244 -0.89 -17.11 -23.97
CA LYS A 244 0.32 -17.80 -24.44
C LYS A 244 0.00 -19.22 -24.93
N ALA A 245 -0.80 -19.97 -24.19
CA ALA A 245 -1.22 -21.32 -24.58
C ALA A 245 -2.03 -21.32 -25.89
N GLU A 246 -2.99 -20.41 -26.01
CA GLU A 246 -3.81 -20.27 -27.22
C GLU A 246 -2.97 -19.85 -28.43
N LEU A 247 -2.04 -18.89 -28.25
CA LEU A 247 -1.10 -18.47 -29.29
C LEU A 247 -0.18 -19.61 -29.73
N ALA A 248 0.35 -20.39 -28.78
CA ALA A 248 1.22 -21.53 -29.07
C ALA A 248 0.50 -22.60 -29.92
N ASP A 249 -0.77 -22.90 -29.62
CA ASP A 249 -1.59 -23.81 -30.43
C ASP A 249 -1.77 -23.30 -31.86
N ARG A 250 -1.88 -21.98 -32.08
CA ARG A 250 -2.02 -21.39 -33.43
C ARG A 250 -0.69 -21.41 -34.20
N LEU A 251 0.40 -21.08 -33.54
CA LEU A 251 1.73 -21.03 -34.16
C LEU A 251 2.31 -22.41 -34.46
N SER A 252 1.77 -23.49 -33.88
CA SER A 252 2.35 -24.84 -33.99
C SER A 252 2.58 -25.34 -35.42
N ALA A 253 1.77 -24.89 -36.39
CA ALA A 253 1.94 -25.23 -37.81
C ALA A 253 2.72 -24.16 -38.61
N VAL A 254 2.72 -22.90 -38.16
CA VAL A 254 3.25 -21.74 -38.88
C VAL A 254 4.66 -21.39 -38.43
N ASP A 255 4.85 -21.24 -37.12
CA ASP A 255 6.15 -21.08 -36.46
C ASP A 255 6.30 -22.09 -35.30
N PRO A 256 6.71 -23.32 -35.61
CA PRO A 256 6.92 -24.36 -34.60
C PRO A 256 7.99 -23.99 -33.56
N ARG A 257 8.93 -23.10 -33.86
CA ARG A 257 9.97 -22.72 -32.90
C ARG A 257 9.36 -21.82 -31.83
N ARG A 258 8.64 -20.78 -32.23
CA ARG A 258 7.97 -19.86 -31.31
C ARG A 258 6.89 -20.57 -30.49
N ALA A 259 6.07 -21.41 -31.13
CA ALA A 259 5.07 -22.21 -30.45
C ALA A 259 5.66 -23.09 -29.35
N ARG A 260 6.79 -23.74 -29.63
CA ARG A 260 7.49 -24.57 -28.64
C ARG A 260 8.03 -23.75 -27.47
N THR A 261 8.58 -22.56 -27.74
CA THR A 261 9.03 -21.64 -26.67
C THR A 261 7.87 -21.25 -25.75
N LEU A 262 6.73 -20.86 -26.33
CA LEU A 262 5.55 -20.50 -25.55
C LEU A 262 5.02 -21.67 -24.71
N TRP A 263 5.04 -22.90 -25.25
CA TRP A 263 4.66 -24.07 -24.45
C TRP A 263 5.60 -24.33 -23.28
N LEU A 264 6.91 -24.11 -23.44
CA LEU A 264 7.87 -24.19 -22.35
C LEU A 264 7.61 -23.11 -21.29
N GLU A 265 7.29 -21.88 -21.71
CA GLU A 265 6.92 -20.78 -20.82
C GLU A 265 5.66 -21.13 -20.01
N VAL A 266 4.57 -21.52 -20.67
CA VAL A 266 3.31 -21.92 -20.02
C VAL A 266 3.52 -23.05 -19.02
N MET A 267 4.28 -24.08 -19.42
CA MET A 267 4.61 -25.20 -18.54
C MET A 267 5.42 -24.75 -17.32
N SER A 268 6.31 -23.76 -17.47
CA SER A 268 7.15 -23.24 -16.39
C SER A 268 6.41 -22.30 -15.43
N GLU A 269 5.50 -21.46 -15.94
CA GLU A 269 4.75 -20.46 -15.17
C GLU A 269 3.68 -21.11 -14.28
N GLU A 270 2.92 -22.06 -14.83
CA GLU A 270 1.79 -22.68 -14.14
C GLU A 270 1.83 -24.23 -14.19
N PRO A 271 2.78 -24.86 -13.48
CA PRO A 271 2.80 -26.31 -13.33
C PRO A 271 1.47 -26.86 -12.82
N LYS A 272 0.95 -27.90 -13.48
CA LYS A 272 -0.21 -28.69 -13.04
C LYS A 272 -1.54 -27.93 -13.01
N THR A 273 -1.61 -26.71 -13.56
CA THR A 273 -2.89 -26.11 -13.95
C THR A 273 -3.39 -26.77 -15.24
N GLY A 274 -4.63 -26.50 -15.63
CA GLY A 274 -5.16 -26.98 -16.91
C GLY A 274 -4.26 -26.61 -18.09
N PHE A 275 -3.72 -25.40 -18.11
CA PHE A 275 -2.81 -24.94 -19.17
C PHE A 275 -1.41 -25.56 -19.06
N GLY A 276 -0.87 -25.75 -17.85
CA GLY A 276 0.41 -26.44 -17.66
C GLY A 276 0.37 -27.92 -18.10
N LEU A 277 -0.71 -28.64 -17.77
CA LEU A 277 -0.92 -30.03 -18.21
C LEU A 277 -1.14 -30.12 -19.72
N LEU A 278 -1.85 -29.14 -20.30
CA LEU A 278 -1.98 -29.01 -21.75
C LEU A 278 -0.61 -28.81 -22.40
N ALA A 279 0.21 -27.91 -21.87
CA ALA A 279 1.55 -27.64 -22.37
C ALA A 279 2.44 -28.89 -22.33
N GLU A 280 2.39 -29.66 -21.24
CA GLU A 280 3.10 -30.93 -21.11
C GLU A 280 2.67 -31.93 -22.19
N SER A 281 1.36 -32.08 -22.40
CA SER A 281 0.81 -32.95 -23.45
C SER A 281 1.28 -32.53 -24.85
N ARG A 282 1.24 -31.22 -25.16
CA ARG A 282 1.68 -30.66 -26.45
C ARG A 282 3.17 -30.87 -26.70
N LEU A 283 4.00 -30.62 -25.69
CA LEU A 283 5.45 -30.80 -25.77
C LEU A 283 5.85 -32.28 -25.86
N ALA A 284 5.12 -33.18 -25.22
CA ALA A 284 5.35 -34.63 -25.31
C ALA A 284 5.07 -35.16 -26.74
N ALA A 285 4.07 -34.59 -27.42
CA ALA A 285 3.71 -34.93 -28.80
C ALA A 285 4.51 -34.15 -29.87
N TRP A 286 5.51 -33.34 -29.48
CA TRP A 286 6.17 -32.42 -30.42
C TRP A 286 7.03 -33.13 -31.49
N PRO A 287 6.88 -32.82 -32.79
CA PRO A 287 7.64 -33.49 -33.85
C PRO A 287 9.15 -33.21 -33.75
N LYS A 288 9.96 -34.26 -33.98
CA LYS A 288 11.43 -34.24 -34.15
C LYS A 288 12.31 -34.05 -32.91
N LYS A 289 11.84 -33.51 -31.78
CA LYS A 289 12.60 -33.50 -30.50
C LYS A 289 11.66 -33.48 -29.28
N PRO A 290 11.51 -34.59 -28.52
CA PRO A 290 10.88 -34.52 -27.20
C PRO A 290 11.66 -33.52 -26.31
N ILE A 291 11.01 -33.01 -25.26
CA ILE A 291 11.65 -32.10 -24.29
C ILE A 291 13.05 -32.64 -23.95
N THR A 292 14.08 -31.82 -24.11
CA THR A 292 15.45 -32.21 -23.81
C THR A 292 15.63 -32.40 -22.31
N GLN A 293 16.69 -33.11 -21.90
CA GLN A 293 16.95 -33.27 -20.48
C GLN A 293 17.22 -31.93 -19.76
N ASN A 294 17.86 -30.98 -20.45
CA ASN A 294 18.13 -29.65 -19.92
C ASN A 294 16.84 -28.83 -19.77
N GLU A 295 15.91 -28.90 -20.72
CA GLU A 295 14.61 -28.23 -20.61
C GLU A 295 13.76 -28.84 -19.51
N ARG A 296 13.73 -30.17 -19.39
CA ARG A 296 13.07 -30.85 -18.25
C ARG A 296 13.67 -30.41 -16.92
N GLU A 297 14.97 -30.12 -16.87
CA GLU A 297 15.62 -29.64 -15.66
C GLU A 297 15.30 -28.17 -15.38
N ALA A 298 15.32 -27.30 -16.39
CA ALA A 298 14.94 -25.89 -16.27
C ALA A 298 13.47 -25.74 -15.82
N ILE A 299 12.56 -26.52 -16.39
CA ILE A 299 11.15 -26.55 -15.99
C ILE A 299 11.00 -26.97 -14.52
N ARG A 300 11.68 -28.05 -14.10
CA ARG A 300 11.65 -28.48 -12.70
C ARG A 300 12.22 -27.42 -11.74
N LEU A 301 13.28 -26.72 -12.14
CA LEU A 301 13.85 -25.60 -11.37
C LEU A 301 12.85 -24.44 -11.24
N ALA A 302 12.17 -24.06 -12.33
CA ALA A 302 11.11 -23.06 -12.31
C ALA A 302 9.98 -23.47 -11.36
N TRP A 303 9.56 -24.74 -11.41
CA TRP A 303 8.53 -25.27 -10.51
C TRP A 303 8.95 -25.23 -9.05
N ALA A 304 10.19 -25.63 -8.74
CA ALA A 304 10.69 -25.58 -7.37
C ALA A 304 10.71 -24.14 -6.84
N ASN A 305 11.15 -23.16 -7.65
CA ASN A 305 11.07 -21.74 -7.29
C ASN A 305 9.62 -21.28 -7.07
N ARG A 306 8.69 -21.65 -7.95
CA ARG A 306 7.27 -21.29 -7.80
C ARG A 306 6.64 -21.89 -6.55
N HIS A 307 6.98 -23.13 -6.22
CA HIS A 307 6.58 -23.77 -4.97
C HIS A 307 7.14 -23.02 -3.75
N MET A 308 8.37 -22.50 -3.82
CA MET A 308 8.93 -21.64 -2.78
C MET A 308 8.12 -20.34 -2.61
N GLU A 309 7.82 -19.64 -3.70
CA GLU A 309 7.01 -18.40 -3.70
C GLU A 309 5.61 -18.62 -3.12
N GLN A 310 4.96 -19.72 -3.51
CA GLN A 310 3.62 -20.12 -3.03
C GLN A 310 3.64 -20.74 -1.63
N ARG A 311 4.80 -20.79 -0.96
CA ARG A 311 4.98 -21.37 0.38
C ARG A 311 4.66 -22.87 0.48
N ARG A 312 4.73 -23.59 -0.63
CA ARG A 312 4.56 -25.05 -0.76
C ARG A 312 5.91 -25.76 -0.64
N PHE A 313 6.51 -25.67 0.55
CA PHE A 313 7.91 -26.08 0.77
C PHE A 313 8.14 -27.59 0.67
N ALA A 314 7.14 -28.41 1.00
CA ALA A 314 7.27 -29.87 0.92
C ALA A 314 7.38 -30.33 -0.55
N GLU A 315 6.62 -29.69 -1.43
CA GLU A 315 6.65 -29.93 -2.87
C GLU A 315 7.94 -29.43 -3.49
N ALA A 316 8.41 -28.23 -3.08
CA ALA A 316 9.72 -27.72 -3.49
C ALA A 316 10.84 -28.69 -3.08
N GLN A 317 10.83 -29.19 -1.84
CA GLN A 317 11.85 -30.13 -1.34
C GLN A 317 11.92 -31.41 -2.16
N LYS A 318 10.77 -31.99 -2.55
CA LYS A 318 10.75 -33.19 -3.41
C LYS A 318 11.45 -32.96 -4.74
N LEU A 319 11.18 -31.83 -5.41
CA LEU A 319 11.82 -31.47 -6.67
C LEU A 319 13.32 -31.24 -6.52
N VAL A 320 13.73 -30.57 -5.44
CA VAL A 320 15.14 -30.33 -5.12
C VAL A 320 15.89 -31.63 -4.87
N ASP A 321 15.33 -32.55 -4.09
CA ASP A 321 15.94 -33.86 -3.81
C ASP A 321 16.10 -34.70 -5.09
N GLU A 322 15.11 -34.66 -5.98
CA GLU A 322 15.18 -35.32 -7.29
C GLU A 322 16.21 -34.70 -8.23
N GLY A 323 16.35 -33.38 -8.22
CA GLY A 323 17.34 -32.64 -9.00
C GLY A 323 18.77 -32.97 -8.54
N LEU A 324 19.01 -32.91 -7.23
CA LEU A 324 20.33 -33.16 -6.65
C LEU A 324 20.83 -34.60 -6.81
N LYS A 325 19.93 -35.60 -6.87
CA LYS A 325 20.32 -37.00 -7.20
C LYS A 325 21.06 -37.12 -8.54
N LYS A 326 20.86 -36.16 -9.45
CA LYS A 326 21.49 -36.15 -10.78
C LYS A 326 22.76 -35.31 -10.83
N CYS A 327 23.16 -34.72 -9.71
CA CYS A 327 24.37 -33.92 -9.59
C CYS A 327 25.56 -34.80 -9.17
N PRO A 328 26.68 -34.77 -9.91
CA PRO A 328 27.87 -35.55 -9.56
C PRO A 328 28.53 -35.00 -8.29
N PRO A 329 29.34 -35.80 -7.57
CA PRO A 329 30.00 -35.42 -6.32
C PRO A 329 30.95 -34.21 -6.40
N LYS A 330 31.33 -33.79 -7.62
CA LYS A 330 32.12 -32.57 -7.92
C LYS A 330 31.31 -31.70 -8.88
N ALA A 331 30.28 -31.04 -8.35
CA ALA A 331 29.12 -30.50 -9.07
C ALA A 331 29.41 -29.39 -10.11
N SER A 332 30.14 -29.72 -11.18
CA SER A 332 30.56 -28.78 -12.24
C SER A 332 29.46 -28.37 -13.23
N ARG A 333 28.20 -28.78 -13.04
CA ARG A 333 27.09 -28.40 -13.94
C ARG A 333 26.35 -27.16 -13.41
N ALA A 334 25.96 -26.28 -14.32
CA ALA A 334 25.25 -25.04 -13.97
C ALA A 334 23.94 -25.29 -13.20
N ALA A 335 23.15 -26.30 -13.61
CA ALA A 335 21.90 -26.64 -12.95
C ALA A 335 22.07 -27.11 -11.50
N CYS A 336 23.21 -27.73 -11.16
CA CYS A 336 23.48 -28.19 -9.81
C CYS A 336 23.64 -27.04 -8.82
N GLY A 337 24.23 -25.91 -9.24
CA GLY A 337 24.28 -24.74 -8.37
C GLY A 337 22.90 -24.15 -8.09
N ALA A 338 21.98 -24.17 -9.06
CA ALA A 338 20.60 -23.72 -8.85
C ALA A 338 19.83 -24.65 -7.89
N TRP A 339 20.04 -25.96 -7.98
CA TRP A 339 19.45 -26.92 -7.04
C TRP A 339 20.02 -26.78 -5.62
N LEU A 340 21.33 -26.58 -5.49
CA LEU A 340 22.00 -26.36 -4.19
C LEU A 340 21.54 -25.06 -3.53
N GLU A 341 21.38 -23.98 -4.31
CA GLU A 341 20.86 -22.70 -3.82
C GLU A 341 19.42 -22.85 -3.28
N LEU A 342 18.53 -23.52 -4.03
CA LEU A 342 17.19 -23.86 -3.56
C LEU A 342 17.19 -24.74 -2.30
N GLN A 343 18.08 -25.73 -2.24
CA GLN A 343 18.24 -26.60 -1.07
C GLN A 343 18.66 -25.78 0.16
N GLY A 344 19.62 -24.87 -0.01
CA GLY A 344 20.06 -23.97 1.06
C GLY A 344 18.90 -23.13 1.60
N ARG A 345 18.09 -22.53 0.71
CA ARG A 345 16.91 -21.74 1.12
C ARG A 345 15.88 -22.58 1.89
N LEU A 346 15.60 -23.81 1.46
CA LEU A 346 14.71 -24.74 2.16
C LEU A 346 15.25 -25.13 3.54
N LEU A 347 16.55 -25.43 3.64
CA LEU A 347 17.22 -25.79 4.89
C LEU A 347 17.24 -24.63 5.88
N ALA A 348 17.52 -23.41 5.41
CA ALA A 348 17.50 -22.20 6.23
C ALA A 348 16.10 -21.98 6.83
N ARG A 349 15.04 -22.15 6.02
CA ARG A 349 13.66 -22.08 6.49
C ARG A 349 13.32 -23.16 7.50
N ALA A 350 13.83 -24.37 7.33
CA ALA A 350 13.66 -25.48 8.27
C ALA A 350 14.53 -25.36 9.54
N SER A 351 15.13 -24.19 9.80
CA SER A 351 16.03 -23.91 10.92
C SER A 351 17.26 -24.84 10.96
N LYS A 352 17.69 -25.34 9.80
CA LYS A 352 18.90 -26.17 9.63
C LYS A 352 20.07 -25.32 9.10
N GLY A 353 20.45 -24.30 9.88
CA GLY A 353 21.42 -23.26 9.49
C GLY A 353 22.73 -23.81 8.92
N GLU A 354 23.42 -24.70 9.65
CA GLU A 354 24.69 -25.29 9.20
C GLU A 354 24.59 -25.98 7.84
N LYS A 355 23.52 -26.73 7.63
CA LYS A 355 23.30 -27.45 6.36
C LYS A 355 22.99 -26.47 5.23
N ALA A 356 22.28 -25.38 5.53
CA ALA A 356 22.01 -24.32 4.56
C ALA A 356 23.31 -23.61 4.14
N ILE A 357 24.14 -23.21 5.11
CA ILE A 357 25.44 -22.59 4.88
C ILE A 357 26.33 -23.49 4.01
N ALA A 358 26.39 -24.79 4.32
CA ALA A 358 27.12 -25.76 3.52
C ALA A 358 26.59 -25.83 2.08
N ALA A 359 25.27 -25.92 1.89
CA ALA A 359 24.65 -25.96 0.56
C ALA A 359 24.97 -24.71 -0.28
N PHE A 360 24.85 -23.51 0.32
CA PHE A 360 25.21 -22.26 -0.35
C PHE A 360 26.69 -22.17 -0.68
N SER A 361 27.56 -22.65 0.21
CA SER A 361 29.01 -22.68 -0.03
C SER A 361 29.38 -23.57 -1.22
N SER A 362 28.72 -24.72 -1.36
CA SER A 362 28.92 -25.63 -2.49
C SER A 362 28.48 -25.04 -3.84
N VAL A 363 27.64 -24.00 -3.89
CA VAL A 363 27.26 -23.32 -5.15
C VAL A 363 28.49 -22.73 -5.85
N ALA A 364 29.47 -22.22 -5.08
CA ALA A 364 30.71 -21.65 -5.60
C ALA A 364 31.60 -22.69 -6.32
N GLU A 365 31.42 -23.98 -6.03
CA GLU A 365 32.16 -25.08 -6.67
C GLU A 365 31.55 -25.50 -8.02
N THR A 366 30.44 -24.86 -8.42
CA THR A 366 29.68 -25.19 -9.64
C THR A 366 29.91 -24.18 -10.78
N LYS A 367 29.57 -24.56 -12.02
CA LYS A 367 29.51 -23.63 -13.17
C LYS A 367 28.17 -22.88 -13.26
N ALA A 368 27.53 -22.60 -12.13
CA ALA A 368 26.28 -21.86 -12.13
C ALA A 368 26.46 -20.44 -12.69
N ALA A 369 25.38 -19.88 -13.23
CA ALA A 369 25.37 -18.51 -13.71
C ALA A 369 25.71 -17.53 -12.56
N GLY A 370 26.34 -16.39 -12.89
CA GLY A 370 26.74 -15.40 -11.89
C GLY A 370 25.58 -14.91 -11.01
N ASP A 371 24.37 -14.87 -11.56
CA ASP A 371 23.12 -14.57 -10.84
C ASP A 371 22.80 -15.60 -9.74
N VAL A 372 22.97 -16.90 -10.01
CA VAL A 372 22.79 -17.96 -9.00
C VAL A 372 23.90 -17.92 -7.95
N GLN A 373 25.14 -17.68 -8.37
CA GLN A 373 26.28 -17.56 -7.46
C GLN A 373 26.15 -16.33 -6.54
N GLY A 374 25.71 -15.20 -7.08
CA GLY A 374 25.42 -13.97 -6.34
C GLY A 374 24.30 -14.17 -5.32
N ARG A 375 23.17 -14.78 -5.70
CA ARG A 375 22.10 -15.15 -4.75
C ARG A 375 22.59 -16.07 -3.63
N ALA A 376 23.35 -17.12 -3.95
CA ALA A 376 23.86 -18.05 -2.95
C ALA A 376 24.79 -17.37 -1.93
N LEU A 377 25.63 -16.42 -2.36
CA LEU A 377 26.46 -15.63 -1.44
C LEU A 377 25.61 -14.73 -0.54
N PHE A 378 24.55 -14.11 -1.08
CA PHE A 378 23.64 -13.29 -0.30
C PHE A 378 22.84 -14.11 0.72
N ASP A 379 22.33 -15.27 0.31
CA ASP A 379 21.61 -16.17 1.21
C ASP A 379 22.53 -16.76 2.29
N ARG A 380 23.79 -17.05 1.94
CA ARG A 380 24.83 -17.43 2.91
C ARG A 380 25.09 -16.31 3.91
N LEU A 381 25.31 -15.08 3.46
CA LEU A 381 25.45 -13.90 4.32
C LEU A 381 24.32 -13.88 5.36
N GLN A 382 23.06 -13.98 4.93
CA GLN A 382 21.94 -14.00 5.87
C GLN A 382 21.90 -15.23 6.78
N ALA A 383 22.32 -16.41 6.31
CA ALA A 383 22.34 -17.63 7.10
C ALA A 383 23.40 -17.58 8.21
N GLU A 384 24.59 -17.05 7.90
CA GLU A 384 25.69 -16.84 8.85
C GLU A 384 25.32 -15.77 9.90
N MET A 385 24.64 -14.68 9.49
CA MET A 385 24.08 -13.68 10.43
C MET A 385 23.11 -14.31 11.43
N ARG A 386 22.21 -15.20 10.97
CA ARG A 386 21.28 -15.92 11.86
C ARG A 386 21.97 -16.92 12.78
N ALA A 387 23.19 -17.34 12.44
CA ALA A 387 24.02 -18.24 13.23
C ALA A 387 25.00 -17.48 14.14
N ASP A 388 24.89 -16.15 14.23
CA ASP A 388 25.79 -15.27 14.99
C ASP A 388 27.28 -15.44 14.58
N ARG A 389 27.55 -15.65 13.28
CA ARG A 389 28.89 -15.79 12.69
C ARG A 389 29.25 -14.58 11.84
N ASP A 390 29.37 -13.44 12.49
CA ASP A 390 29.47 -12.14 11.81
C ASP A 390 30.68 -12.05 10.85
N ASP A 391 31.86 -12.56 11.23
CA ASP A 391 33.04 -12.59 10.34
C ASP A 391 32.79 -13.38 9.04
N ALA A 392 32.15 -14.55 9.14
CA ALA A 392 31.82 -15.38 7.98
C ALA A 392 30.72 -14.75 7.12
N ALA A 393 29.77 -14.07 7.77
CA ALA A 393 28.73 -13.30 7.12
C ALA A 393 29.33 -12.15 6.31
N ILE A 394 30.20 -11.34 6.93
CA ILE A 394 30.95 -10.25 6.30
C ILE A 394 31.71 -10.77 5.07
N ALA A 395 32.48 -11.85 5.22
CA ALA A 395 33.24 -12.44 4.13
C ALA A 395 32.35 -12.87 2.93
N ALA A 396 31.16 -13.42 3.19
CA ALA A 396 30.22 -13.80 2.14
C ALA A 396 29.64 -12.57 1.40
N GLY A 397 29.27 -11.52 2.15
CA GLY A 397 28.77 -10.27 1.58
C GLY A 397 29.83 -9.52 0.77
N GLU A 398 31.05 -9.40 1.29
CA GLU A 398 32.19 -8.80 0.57
C GLU A 398 32.53 -9.58 -0.71
N ALA A 399 32.51 -10.91 -0.66
CA ALA A 399 32.72 -11.74 -1.85
C ALA A 399 31.68 -11.47 -2.94
N LEU A 400 30.41 -11.26 -2.57
CA LEU A 400 29.35 -10.89 -3.52
C LEU A 400 29.66 -9.54 -4.16
N VAL A 401 29.93 -8.52 -3.34
CA VAL A 401 30.20 -7.15 -3.77
C VAL A 401 31.47 -7.04 -4.64
N ALA A 402 32.47 -7.89 -4.37
CA ALA A 402 33.73 -7.92 -5.13
C ALA A 402 33.60 -8.68 -6.46
N ARG A 403 32.94 -9.84 -6.48
CA ARG A 403 32.87 -10.72 -7.66
C ARG A 403 31.71 -10.38 -8.60
N TYR A 404 30.60 -9.90 -8.05
CA TYR A 404 29.39 -9.57 -8.80
C TYR A 404 28.90 -8.15 -8.46
N PRO A 405 29.72 -7.11 -8.72
CA PRO A 405 29.42 -5.75 -8.32
C PRO A 405 28.10 -5.21 -8.90
N ASN A 406 27.69 -5.68 -10.10
CA ASN A 406 26.46 -5.26 -10.77
C ASN A 406 25.25 -6.16 -10.44
N HIS A 407 25.39 -7.09 -9.49
CA HIS A 407 24.28 -7.97 -9.11
C HIS A 407 23.19 -7.15 -8.38
N PRO A 408 21.89 -7.42 -8.62
CA PRO A 408 20.79 -6.68 -7.97
C PRO A 408 20.86 -6.66 -6.43
N LEU A 409 21.42 -7.72 -5.84
CA LEU A 409 21.62 -7.85 -4.38
C LEU A 409 22.93 -7.24 -3.85
N ALA A 410 23.79 -6.66 -4.70
CA ALA A 410 25.10 -6.19 -4.27
C ALA A 410 25.04 -4.97 -3.33
N CYS A 411 24.17 -4.02 -3.62
CA CYS A 411 23.92 -2.88 -2.71
C CYS A 411 23.36 -3.35 -1.36
N GLU A 412 22.37 -4.26 -1.36
CA GLU A 412 21.80 -4.82 -0.12
C GLU A 412 22.88 -5.58 0.69
N ALA A 413 23.71 -6.37 0.04
CA ALA A 413 24.81 -7.08 0.69
C ALA A 413 25.80 -6.10 1.34
N ALA A 414 26.23 -5.07 0.63
CA ALA A 414 27.14 -4.05 1.16
C ALA A 414 26.53 -3.33 2.38
N PHE A 415 25.24 -3.02 2.34
CA PHE A 415 24.51 -2.40 3.45
C PHE A 415 24.42 -3.31 4.69
N LEU A 416 24.18 -4.61 4.49
CA LEU A 416 24.16 -5.59 5.59
C LEU A 416 25.55 -5.78 6.20
N VAL A 417 26.62 -5.83 5.38
CA VAL A 417 28.01 -5.86 5.85
C VAL A 417 28.32 -4.64 6.72
N ALA A 418 27.98 -3.44 6.26
CA ALA A 418 28.15 -2.22 7.07
C ALA A 418 27.38 -2.28 8.41
N SER A 419 26.20 -2.90 8.40
CA SER A 419 25.39 -3.07 9.61
C SER A 419 25.99 -4.07 10.61
N LEU A 420 26.81 -5.03 10.16
CA LEU A 420 27.49 -6.01 11.01
C LEU A 420 28.68 -5.40 11.76
N HIS A 421 29.49 -4.54 11.13
CA HIS A 421 30.57 -3.82 11.83
C HIS A 421 30.06 -3.04 13.05
N ARG A 422 28.84 -2.51 12.98
CA ARG A 422 28.19 -1.83 14.10
C ARG A 422 27.93 -2.76 15.29
N VAL A 423 27.56 -4.01 15.01
CA VAL A 423 27.23 -5.01 16.04
C VAL A 423 28.46 -5.40 16.85
N GLU A 424 29.64 -5.28 16.27
CA GLU A 424 30.93 -5.53 16.92
C GLU A 424 31.49 -4.30 17.68
N ASP A 425 30.66 -3.28 17.93
CA ASP A 425 31.04 -1.98 18.51
C ASP A 425 32.13 -1.22 17.72
N ARG A 426 32.33 -1.57 16.43
CA ARG A 426 33.27 -0.91 15.52
C ARG A 426 32.57 0.22 14.77
N PHE A 427 32.11 1.23 15.52
CA PHE A 427 31.25 2.29 14.97
C PHE A 427 31.91 3.10 13.84
N ASP A 428 33.22 3.34 13.92
CA ASP A 428 33.98 4.04 12.87
C ASP A 428 34.04 3.22 11.57
N GLU A 429 34.34 1.93 11.68
CA GLU A 429 34.37 1.00 10.55
C GLU A 429 32.99 0.87 9.91
N ALA A 430 31.93 0.82 10.72
CA ALA A 430 30.56 0.80 10.26
C ALA A 430 30.17 2.09 9.52
N ALA A 431 30.51 3.27 10.06
CA ALA A 431 30.25 4.54 9.39
C ALA A 431 30.97 4.63 8.04
N VAL A 432 32.25 4.22 7.98
CA VAL A 432 33.01 4.14 6.73
C VAL A 432 32.38 3.15 5.75
N ALA A 433 31.95 1.97 6.22
CA ALA A 433 31.31 0.98 5.37
C ALA A 433 29.98 1.48 4.79
N PHE A 434 29.18 2.23 5.56
CA PHE A 434 27.96 2.86 5.05
C PHE A 434 28.24 3.92 3.98
N HIS A 435 29.28 4.75 4.15
CA HIS A 435 29.70 5.68 3.09
C HIS A 435 30.08 4.95 1.79
N ARG A 436 30.80 3.83 1.89
CA ARG A 436 31.15 3.02 0.70
C ARG A 436 29.93 2.47 -0.05
N VAL A 437 28.80 2.21 0.62
CA VAL A 437 27.56 1.80 -0.06
C VAL A 437 27.13 2.89 -1.04
N VAL A 438 27.16 4.14 -0.61
CA VAL A 438 26.73 5.30 -1.40
C VAL A 438 27.72 5.57 -2.53
N ASP A 439 29.02 5.53 -2.24
CA ASP A 439 30.07 5.78 -3.22
C ASP A 439 30.02 4.77 -4.37
N LYS A 440 29.71 3.50 -4.07
CA LYS A 440 29.69 2.41 -5.05
C LYS A 440 28.32 2.21 -5.70
N TYR A 441 27.24 2.50 -4.97
CA TYR A 441 25.87 2.24 -5.38
C TYR A 441 24.97 3.47 -5.19
N PRO A 442 25.28 4.60 -5.84
CA PRO A 442 24.58 5.84 -5.55
C PRO A 442 23.07 5.76 -5.84
N ASP A 443 22.68 5.08 -6.91
CA ASP A 443 21.27 5.03 -7.31
C ASP A 443 20.46 3.96 -6.56
N CYS A 444 21.07 3.17 -5.65
CA CYS A 444 20.38 2.07 -5.00
C CYS A 444 19.50 2.51 -3.83
N GLU A 445 18.44 1.75 -3.56
CA GLU A 445 17.45 2.05 -2.52
C GLU A 445 18.04 2.16 -1.10
N ARG A 446 19.22 1.57 -0.85
CA ARG A 446 19.89 1.64 0.46
C ARG A 446 20.83 2.81 0.63
N ALA A 447 21.18 3.54 -0.43
CA ALA A 447 22.17 4.62 -0.34
C ALA A 447 21.73 5.69 0.69
N ALA A 448 20.46 6.09 0.63
CA ALA A 448 19.89 7.08 1.53
C ALA A 448 19.87 6.59 3.00
N GLU A 449 19.40 5.37 3.24
CA GLU A 449 19.40 4.76 4.59
C GLU A 449 20.82 4.48 5.11
N ALA A 450 21.81 4.25 4.23
CA ALA A 450 23.21 4.09 4.62
C ALA A 450 23.78 5.39 5.19
N LEU A 451 23.58 6.53 4.51
CA LEU A 451 23.96 7.85 5.04
C LEU A 451 23.24 8.17 6.34
N TRP A 452 21.94 7.85 6.41
CA TRP A 452 21.17 8.01 7.64
C TRP A 452 21.84 7.29 8.82
N ARG A 453 22.21 6.02 8.63
CA ARG A 453 22.90 5.21 9.65
C ARG A 453 24.29 5.71 9.98
N ALA A 454 25.08 6.11 8.98
CA ALA A 454 26.39 6.70 9.21
C ALA A 454 26.28 7.93 10.14
N GLY A 455 25.36 8.86 9.85
CA GLY A 455 25.13 10.03 10.71
C GLY A 455 24.62 9.65 12.11
N TRP A 456 23.73 8.66 12.21
CA TRP A 456 23.24 8.17 13.52
C TRP A 456 24.37 7.61 14.40
N LEU A 457 25.30 6.84 13.83
CA LEU A 457 26.46 6.33 14.55
C LEU A 457 27.35 7.44 15.09
N GLN A 458 27.52 8.51 14.32
CA GLN A 458 28.26 9.69 14.74
C GLN A 458 27.55 10.43 15.89
N TYR A 459 26.24 10.62 15.76
CA TYR A 459 25.39 11.26 16.78
C TYR A 459 25.46 10.50 18.11
N ARG A 460 25.34 9.16 18.09
CA ARG A 460 25.38 8.32 19.29
C ARG A 460 26.71 8.35 20.02
N GLN A 461 27.80 8.68 19.33
CA GLN A 461 29.13 8.86 19.92
C GLN A 461 29.37 10.29 20.43
N GLY A 462 28.37 11.18 20.34
CA GLY A 462 28.51 12.59 20.71
C GLY A 462 29.27 13.43 19.67
N ARG A 463 29.59 12.86 18.50
CA ARG A 463 30.27 13.55 17.40
C ARG A 463 29.24 14.26 16.52
N TYR A 464 28.55 15.23 17.10
CA TYR A 464 27.42 15.92 16.47
C TYR A 464 27.81 16.68 15.19
N ASP A 465 29.02 17.23 15.10
CA ASP A 465 29.52 17.93 13.90
C ASP A 465 29.72 16.99 12.72
N GLU A 466 30.13 15.75 12.99
CA GLU A 466 30.25 14.70 11.98
C GLU A 466 28.87 14.24 11.53
N ALA A 467 27.95 14.01 12.48
CA ALA A 467 26.58 13.64 12.19
C ALA A 467 25.90 14.69 11.29
N GLU A 468 26.04 15.98 11.62
CA GLU A 468 25.47 17.07 10.86
C GLU A 468 26.03 17.12 9.42
N ARG A 469 27.33 16.93 9.23
CA ARG A 469 27.92 16.88 7.88
C ARG A 469 27.36 15.73 7.05
N VAL A 470 27.19 14.55 7.64
CA VAL A 470 26.64 13.38 6.94
C VAL A 470 25.17 13.59 6.58
N TRP A 471 24.36 14.14 7.50
CA TRP A 471 22.95 14.39 7.25
C TRP A 471 22.70 15.61 6.35
N ALA A 472 23.57 16.60 6.35
CA ALA A 472 23.54 17.68 5.36
C ALA A 472 23.83 17.15 3.95
N ALA A 473 24.79 16.24 3.81
CA ALA A 473 25.02 15.55 2.55
C ALA A 473 23.80 14.71 2.14
N LEU A 474 23.15 14.03 3.09
CA LEU A 474 21.93 13.25 2.84
C LEU A 474 20.76 14.11 2.34
N ASP A 475 20.50 15.25 2.97
CA ASP A 475 19.45 16.20 2.58
C ASP A 475 19.68 16.75 1.16
N ALA A 476 20.95 17.00 0.79
CA ALA A 476 21.32 17.39 -0.57
C ALA A 476 21.25 16.23 -1.59
N TYR A 477 21.41 15.00 -1.12
CA TYR A 477 21.56 13.81 -1.95
C TYR A 477 20.22 13.26 -2.45
N VAL A 478 19.17 13.26 -1.61
CA VAL A 478 17.88 12.63 -1.97
C VAL A 478 16.67 13.37 -1.38
N PRO A 479 16.05 14.30 -2.12
CA PRO A 479 14.79 14.90 -1.68
C PRO A 479 13.58 13.97 -1.78
N GLU A 480 13.58 12.96 -2.67
CA GLU A 480 12.36 12.19 -3.03
C GLU A 480 12.26 10.76 -2.45
N ARG A 481 13.26 10.22 -1.72
CA ARG A 481 13.27 8.80 -1.27
C ARG A 481 13.48 8.56 0.23
N LEU A 482 13.51 9.60 1.06
CA LEU A 482 13.64 9.49 2.52
C LEU A 482 12.66 10.45 3.21
N ASP A 483 12.27 10.12 4.44
CA ASP A 483 11.56 11.01 5.36
C ASP A 483 12.41 12.27 5.60
N ARG A 484 12.30 13.31 4.76
CA ARG A 484 13.14 14.52 4.85
C ARG A 484 12.98 15.20 6.21
N GLU A 485 11.77 15.17 6.78
CA GLU A 485 11.48 15.67 8.12
C GLU A 485 12.28 14.96 9.21
N ARG A 486 12.58 13.65 9.04
CA ARG A 486 13.47 12.91 9.95
C ARG A 486 14.87 13.49 9.93
N VAL A 487 15.40 13.71 8.73
CA VAL A 487 16.76 14.24 8.55
C VAL A 487 16.85 15.62 9.18
N LEU A 488 15.95 16.54 8.83
CA LEU A 488 15.92 17.90 9.37
C LEU A 488 15.75 17.93 10.90
N TYR A 489 14.88 17.09 11.46
CA TYR A 489 14.72 16.98 12.92
C TYR A 489 16.01 16.59 13.62
N TRP A 490 16.72 15.59 13.10
CA TRP A 490 17.94 15.10 13.74
C TRP A 490 19.16 15.99 13.53
N ARG A 491 19.22 16.73 12.42
CA ARG A 491 20.14 17.87 12.23
C ARG A 491 19.91 18.94 13.30
N ALA A 492 18.65 19.33 13.51
CA ALA A 492 18.26 20.27 14.57
C ALA A 492 18.67 19.77 15.96
N ARG A 493 18.48 18.47 16.26
CA ARG A 493 18.86 17.85 17.54
C ARG A 493 20.37 17.85 17.75
N GLY A 494 21.16 17.52 16.73
CA GLY A 494 22.62 17.57 16.78
C GLY A 494 23.11 18.97 17.17
N LEU A 495 22.64 19.99 16.45
CA LEU A 495 22.97 21.41 16.71
C LEU A 495 22.53 21.87 18.11
N GLN A 496 21.34 21.43 18.56
CA GLN A 496 20.87 21.74 19.92
C GLN A 496 21.81 21.16 20.99
N LYS A 497 22.30 19.93 20.81
CA LYS A 497 23.24 19.28 21.73
C LYS A 497 24.62 19.94 21.75
N GLN A 498 24.99 20.64 20.68
CA GLN A 498 26.20 21.46 20.59
C GLN A 498 26.02 22.85 21.24
N GLY A 499 24.79 23.23 21.59
CA GLY A 499 24.47 24.54 22.14
C GLY A 499 24.11 25.60 21.10
N ASP A 500 24.01 25.26 19.81
CA ASP A 500 23.57 26.17 18.76
C ASP A 500 22.04 26.21 18.66
N ALA A 501 21.42 26.88 19.63
CA ALA A 501 19.97 27.04 19.70
C ALA A 501 19.40 27.79 18.48
N ALA A 502 20.16 28.72 17.90
CA ALA A 502 19.71 29.53 16.77
C ALA A 502 19.64 28.69 15.49
N ALA A 503 20.67 27.92 15.16
CA ALA A 503 20.66 27.03 14.00
C ALA A 503 19.66 25.86 14.19
N SER A 504 19.59 25.30 15.42
CA SER A 504 18.63 24.25 15.76
C SER A 504 17.18 24.68 15.50
N ARG A 505 16.82 25.89 15.93
CA ARG A 505 15.49 26.47 15.72
C ARG A 505 15.09 26.49 14.23
N LEU A 506 15.99 26.93 13.35
CA LEU A 506 15.69 27.05 11.91
C LEU A 506 15.32 25.71 11.28
N TYR A 507 15.98 24.62 11.70
CA TYR A 507 15.66 23.29 11.20
C TYR A 507 14.36 22.73 11.78
N TYR A 508 14.04 23.00 13.05
CA TYR A 508 12.74 22.63 13.61
C TYR A 508 11.58 23.37 12.93
N GLU A 509 11.74 24.66 12.63
CA GLU A 509 10.74 25.43 11.87
C GLU A 509 10.53 24.83 10.47
N GLN A 510 11.59 24.45 9.77
CA GLN A 510 11.48 23.74 8.49
C GLN A 510 10.76 22.39 8.59
N VAL A 511 10.93 21.65 9.69
CA VAL A 511 10.19 20.40 9.92
C VAL A 511 8.68 20.68 10.04
N LEU A 512 8.31 21.76 10.73
CA LEU A 512 6.91 22.19 10.86
C LEU A 512 6.32 22.71 9.54
N ASP A 513 7.13 23.31 8.67
CA ASP A 513 6.71 23.76 7.34
C ASP A 513 6.44 22.60 6.38
N LEU A 514 7.07 21.44 6.61
CA LEU A 514 6.85 20.23 5.80
C LEU A 514 5.63 19.45 6.27
N HIS A 515 5.62 18.99 7.52
CA HIS A 515 4.57 18.11 8.04
C HIS A 515 4.28 18.45 9.50
N PRO A 516 3.51 19.51 9.78
CA PRO A 516 3.35 20.05 11.14
C PRO A 516 2.74 19.04 12.13
N LEU A 517 1.81 18.20 11.65
CA LEU A 517 1.18 17.12 12.42
C LEU A 517 1.79 15.74 12.14
N GLY A 518 2.94 15.69 11.47
CA GLY A 518 3.74 14.49 11.35
C GLY A 518 4.35 14.06 12.68
N PHE A 519 4.96 12.86 12.71
CA PHE A 519 5.67 12.39 13.90
C PHE A 519 6.80 13.36 14.28
N TYR A 520 7.72 13.66 13.35
CA TYR A 520 8.81 14.59 13.60
C TYR A 520 8.34 16.05 13.73
N GLY A 521 7.23 16.44 13.08
CA GLY A 521 6.57 17.74 13.29
C GLY A 521 6.15 17.95 14.74
N SER A 522 5.47 16.96 15.32
CA SER A 522 5.05 17.02 16.72
C SER A 522 6.25 17.10 17.66
N LEU A 523 7.33 16.35 17.37
CA LEU A 523 8.58 16.44 18.15
C LEU A 523 9.25 17.82 18.00
N ALA A 524 9.33 18.35 16.78
CA ALA A 524 9.93 19.66 16.50
C ALA A 524 9.16 20.79 17.21
N TYR A 525 7.83 20.68 17.28
CA TYR A 525 6.99 21.60 18.05
C TYR A 525 7.42 21.64 19.52
N ASP A 526 7.53 20.48 20.18
CA ASP A 526 7.92 20.41 21.59
C ASP A 526 9.34 20.94 21.82
N ARG A 527 10.28 20.65 20.90
CA ARG A 527 11.65 21.16 20.97
C ARG A 527 11.72 22.67 20.81
N LEU A 528 10.89 23.27 19.95
CA LEU A 528 10.79 24.72 19.85
C LEU A 528 10.27 25.35 21.15
N VAL A 529 9.25 24.74 21.77
CA VAL A 529 8.75 25.16 23.08
C VAL A 529 9.82 25.07 24.17
N GLU A 530 10.61 23.99 24.20
CA GLU A 530 11.77 23.85 25.10
C GLU A 530 12.82 24.96 24.87
N LEU A 531 12.99 25.43 23.64
CA LEU A 531 13.86 26.56 23.28
C LEU A 531 13.23 27.93 23.60
N GLY A 532 12.04 27.98 24.20
CA GLY A 532 11.32 29.22 24.51
C GLY A 532 10.64 29.87 23.31
N VAL A 533 10.54 29.15 22.18
CA VAL A 533 9.80 29.59 20.99
C VAL A 533 8.40 29.03 21.06
N SER A 534 7.38 29.87 20.86
CA SER A 534 6.00 29.40 20.71
C SER A 534 5.67 29.29 19.21
N PRO A 535 5.62 28.08 18.63
CA PRO A 535 5.34 27.93 17.21
C PRO A 535 3.93 28.40 16.88
N SER A 536 3.78 29.09 15.75
CA SER A 536 2.46 29.41 15.22
C SER A 536 1.75 28.12 14.82
N VAL A 537 0.48 28.03 15.18
CA VAL A 537 -0.42 26.92 14.88
C VAL A 537 -1.69 27.52 14.31
N SER A 538 -2.36 26.79 13.42
CA SER A 538 -3.69 27.22 12.98
C SER A 538 -4.62 27.34 14.20
N GLU A 539 -5.37 28.44 14.26
CA GLU A 539 -6.44 28.68 15.22
C GLU A 539 -7.75 27.98 14.83
N ALA A 540 -7.78 27.26 13.70
CA ALA A 540 -8.86 26.32 13.38
C ALA A 540 -8.83 25.07 14.29
N ARG A 541 -8.67 25.32 15.60
CA ARG A 541 -8.97 24.41 16.70
C ARG A 541 -10.45 24.61 16.97
N THR A 542 -11.24 23.77 16.34
CA THR A 542 -12.64 24.01 16.12
C THR A 542 -13.47 23.67 17.34
N ALA A 543 -13.36 24.46 18.42
CA ALA A 543 -14.34 24.42 19.49
C ALA A 543 -15.78 24.52 18.92
N ASP A 544 -15.94 25.25 17.81
CA ASP A 544 -17.20 25.47 17.11
C ASP A 544 -17.62 24.36 16.11
N LEU A 545 -16.74 23.41 15.75
CA LEU A 545 -17.09 22.29 14.85
C LEU A 545 -17.06 20.93 15.56
N ILE A 546 -16.70 20.82 16.84
CA ILE A 546 -16.74 19.55 17.58
C ILE A 546 -18.17 19.00 17.51
N GLY A 547 -18.35 17.85 16.83
CA GLY A 547 -19.65 17.19 16.69
C GLY A 547 -20.28 17.25 15.30
N LEU A 548 -19.73 18.05 14.36
CA LEU A 548 -20.12 17.99 12.95
C LEU A 548 -19.54 16.76 12.26
N ASP A 549 -20.38 16.05 11.50
CA ASP A 549 -19.96 14.97 10.62
C ASP A 549 -19.05 15.55 9.52
N PRO A 550 -17.99 14.85 9.06
CA PRO A 550 -17.32 15.22 7.82
C PRO A 550 -18.27 15.59 6.67
N ALA A 551 -19.45 14.95 6.61
CA ALA A 551 -20.52 15.26 5.65
C ALA A 551 -21.12 16.67 5.76
N ASP A 552 -21.12 17.25 6.96
CA ASP A 552 -21.66 18.60 7.20
C ASP A 552 -20.67 19.70 6.76
N VAL A 553 -19.42 19.35 6.53
CA VAL A 553 -18.31 20.30 6.31
C VAL A 553 -17.70 20.16 4.91
N LEU A 554 -17.81 18.98 4.28
CA LEU A 554 -17.13 18.69 3.03
C LEU A 554 -18.05 18.88 1.81
N ALA A 555 -17.81 19.95 1.05
CA ALA A 555 -18.33 20.10 -0.31
C ALA A 555 -17.19 19.78 -1.31
N LEU A 556 -17.24 18.60 -1.93
CA LEU A 556 -16.25 18.22 -2.95
C LEU A 556 -16.67 18.79 -4.30
N ASP A 557 -15.87 19.72 -4.83
CA ASP A 557 -16.00 20.15 -6.23
C ASP A 557 -15.53 19.02 -7.14
N VAL A 558 -16.46 18.45 -7.90
CA VAL A 558 -16.22 17.35 -8.85
C VAL A 558 -16.44 17.81 -10.28
N SER A 559 -16.39 19.12 -10.55
CA SER A 559 -16.72 19.68 -11.86
C SER A 559 -15.83 19.16 -12.99
N ALA A 560 -14.55 18.88 -12.70
CA ALA A 560 -13.62 18.32 -13.68
C ALA A 560 -13.88 16.82 -13.94
N GLU A 561 -14.28 16.09 -12.90
CA GLU A 561 -14.49 14.65 -12.89
C GLU A 561 -15.89 14.23 -13.36
N ALA A 562 -16.88 15.12 -13.23
CA ALA A 562 -18.29 14.83 -13.51
C ALA A 562 -18.53 14.36 -14.96
N ALA A 563 -17.68 14.77 -15.90
CA ALA A 563 -17.74 14.35 -17.30
C ALA A 563 -16.97 13.05 -17.60
N THR A 564 -16.15 12.56 -16.66
CA THR A 564 -15.36 11.33 -16.85
C THR A 564 -16.28 10.10 -16.86
N PRO A 565 -16.32 9.29 -17.94
CA PRO A 565 -17.22 8.14 -18.01
C PRO A 565 -17.03 7.13 -16.88
N GLY A 566 -15.79 6.84 -16.49
CA GLY A 566 -15.48 5.96 -15.35
C GLY A 566 -16.02 6.49 -14.02
N PHE A 567 -15.97 7.80 -13.81
CA PHE A 567 -16.53 8.44 -12.62
C PHE A 567 -18.05 8.34 -12.57
N GLN A 568 -18.72 8.59 -13.71
CA GLN A 568 -20.17 8.41 -13.83
C GLN A 568 -20.58 6.94 -13.58
N ARG A 569 -19.82 5.97 -14.08
CA ARG A 569 -20.01 4.54 -13.79
C ARG A 569 -19.84 4.23 -12.32
N ALA A 570 -18.78 4.74 -11.69
CA ALA A 570 -18.51 4.55 -10.26
C ALA A 570 -19.68 5.05 -9.41
N LEU A 571 -20.19 6.26 -9.68
CA LEU A 571 -21.34 6.83 -8.98
C LEU A 571 -22.63 6.07 -9.27
N GLU A 572 -22.89 5.64 -10.50
CA GLU A 572 -24.09 4.86 -10.81
C GLU A 572 -24.07 3.51 -10.06
N LEU A 573 -22.94 2.81 -10.06
CA LEU A 573 -22.77 1.55 -9.31
C LEU A 573 -22.89 1.78 -7.80
N TRP A 574 -22.35 2.88 -7.28
CA TRP A 574 -22.49 3.26 -5.88
C TRP A 574 -23.95 3.44 -5.49
N ARG A 575 -24.72 4.20 -6.29
CA ARG A 575 -26.13 4.47 -6.03
C ARG A 575 -27.03 3.25 -6.25
N LEU A 576 -26.54 2.25 -6.98
CA LEU A 576 -27.15 0.92 -7.08
C LEU A 576 -26.82 0.01 -5.89
N ASP A 577 -26.03 0.49 -4.92
CA ASP A 577 -25.50 -0.28 -3.77
C ASP A 577 -24.56 -1.43 -4.18
N ARG A 578 -24.01 -1.36 -5.41
CA ARG A 578 -22.95 -2.25 -5.91
C ARG A 578 -21.58 -1.76 -5.44
N ARG A 579 -21.40 -1.63 -4.13
CA ARG A 579 -20.22 -1.00 -3.49
C ARG A 579 -18.88 -1.58 -3.94
N ARG A 580 -18.81 -2.92 -4.11
CA ARG A 580 -17.58 -3.61 -4.57
C ARG A 580 -17.21 -3.24 -6.01
N ASP A 581 -18.19 -3.09 -6.89
CA ASP A 581 -17.94 -2.70 -8.28
C ASP A 581 -17.64 -1.21 -8.40
N ALA A 582 -18.36 -0.37 -7.65
CA ALA A 582 -18.07 1.07 -7.55
C ALA A 582 -16.64 1.33 -7.06
N ARG A 583 -16.20 0.63 -6.01
CA ARG A 583 -14.83 0.71 -5.49
C ARG A 583 -13.79 0.36 -6.55
N ARG A 584 -14.04 -0.68 -7.36
CA ARG A 584 -13.13 -1.08 -8.46
C ARG A 584 -13.03 -0.01 -9.57
N GLU A 585 -14.10 0.73 -9.84
CA GLU A 585 -14.02 1.89 -10.74
C GLU A 585 -13.18 3.00 -10.12
N PHE A 586 -13.43 3.36 -8.85
CA PHE A 586 -12.63 4.38 -8.16
C PHE A 586 -11.14 4.01 -8.09
N ASP A 587 -10.81 2.76 -7.74
CA ASP A 587 -9.44 2.27 -7.71
C ASP A 587 -8.75 2.39 -9.09
N ALA A 588 -9.48 2.09 -10.18
CA ALA A 588 -8.96 2.22 -11.53
C ALA A 588 -8.74 3.69 -11.93
N LEU A 589 -9.64 4.60 -11.55
CA LEU A 589 -9.50 6.04 -11.78
C LEU A 589 -8.30 6.62 -11.01
N THR A 590 -8.19 6.30 -9.72
CA THR A 590 -7.06 6.73 -8.88
C THR A 590 -5.72 6.19 -9.40
N ALA A 591 -5.69 4.96 -9.91
CA ALA A 591 -4.47 4.41 -10.51
C ALA A 591 -4.11 5.04 -11.86
N ALA A 592 -5.12 5.43 -12.67
CA ALA A 592 -4.92 6.06 -13.97
C ALA A 592 -4.49 7.54 -13.85
N GLU A 593 -5.00 8.24 -12.83
CA GLU A 593 -4.68 9.64 -12.57
C GLU A 593 -4.21 9.87 -11.11
N PRO A 594 -3.03 9.37 -10.70
CA PRO A 594 -2.60 9.43 -9.29
C PRO A 594 -2.42 10.84 -8.71
N ARG A 595 -2.32 11.86 -9.57
CA ARG A 595 -2.23 13.28 -9.17
C ARG A 595 -3.60 13.93 -8.97
N ASN A 596 -4.67 13.27 -9.39
CA ASN A 596 -6.03 13.72 -9.16
C ASN A 596 -6.59 13.04 -7.91
N GLU A 597 -6.41 13.68 -6.77
CA GLU A 597 -6.89 13.18 -5.47
C GLU A 597 -8.43 13.16 -5.38
N THR A 598 -9.15 13.89 -6.23
CA THR A 598 -10.62 14.03 -6.17
C THR A 598 -11.33 12.68 -6.25
N TYR A 599 -10.87 11.77 -7.12
CA TYR A 599 -11.46 10.43 -7.21
C TYR A 599 -11.33 9.65 -5.90
N ALA A 600 -10.14 9.68 -5.28
CA ALA A 600 -9.89 9.01 -4.01
C ALA A 600 -10.67 9.69 -2.87
N LEU A 601 -10.81 11.02 -2.89
CA LEU A 601 -11.56 11.79 -1.90
C LEU A 601 -13.04 11.48 -1.94
N VAL A 602 -13.62 11.43 -3.14
CA VAL A 602 -15.02 11.02 -3.33
C VAL A 602 -15.22 9.60 -2.83
N ALA A 603 -14.35 8.65 -3.21
CA ALA A 603 -14.45 7.28 -2.75
C ALA A 603 -14.37 7.18 -1.21
N ALA A 604 -13.40 7.88 -0.60
CA ALA A 604 -13.24 7.92 0.85
C ALA A 604 -14.49 8.48 1.55
N TYR A 605 -15.04 9.57 1.00
CA TYR A 605 -16.25 10.22 1.54
C TYR A 605 -17.46 9.29 1.48
N LEU A 606 -17.70 8.66 0.34
CA LEU A 606 -18.78 7.71 0.13
C LEU A 606 -18.67 6.52 1.10
N HIS A 607 -17.47 5.94 1.25
CA HIS A 607 -17.25 4.84 2.19
C HIS A 607 -17.42 5.26 3.66
N HIS A 608 -17.07 6.49 4.03
CA HIS A 608 -17.37 7.03 5.37
C HIS A 608 -18.88 7.11 5.63
N LEU A 609 -19.66 7.71 4.71
CA LEU A 609 -21.12 7.77 4.80
C LEU A 609 -21.76 6.37 4.90
N ALA A 610 -21.16 5.40 4.23
CA ALA A 610 -21.58 4.01 4.22
C ALA A 610 -21.27 3.23 5.52
N GLY A 611 -20.59 3.85 6.50
CA GLY A 611 -20.16 3.21 7.74
C GLY A 611 -18.94 2.29 7.56
N GLU A 612 -18.12 2.52 6.54
CA GLU A 612 -16.95 1.72 6.18
C GLU A 612 -15.63 2.51 6.37
N PRO A 613 -15.30 2.94 7.61
CA PRO A 613 -14.17 3.81 7.87
C PRO A 613 -12.82 3.18 7.46
N SER A 614 -12.70 1.85 7.48
CA SER A 614 -11.46 1.18 7.08
C SER A 614 -11.10 1.43 5.61
N VAL A 615 -12.10 1.49 4.73
CA VAL A 615 -11.91 1.75 3.30
C VAL A 615 -11.62 3.23 3.06
N ALA A 616 -12.33 4.12 3.75
CA ALA A 616 -12.04 5.56 3.69
C ALA A 616 -10.59 5.86 4.12
N ILE A 617 -10.15 5.29 5.24
CA ILE A 617 -8.78 5.41 5.74
C ILE A 617 -7.76 4.86 4.74
N HIS A 618 -8.10 3.80 4.00
CA HIS A 618 -7.21 3.23 3.00
C HIS A 618 -6.89 4.22 1.88
N TYR A 619 -7.88 4.93 1.33
CA TYR A 619 -7.65 5.98 0.32
C TYR A 619 -6.71 7.07 0.83
N PHE A 620 -6.89 7.55 2.06
CA PHE A 620 -5.97 8.51 2.71
C PHE A 620 -4.56 7.96 3.01
N ARG A 621 -4.35 6.65 2.92
CA ARG A 621 -3.01 6.06 3.10
C ARG A 621 -2.28 5.82 1.79
N VAL A 622 -2.99 5.70 0.68
CA VAL A 622 -2.41 5.26 -0.60
C VAL A 622 -2.52 6.31 -1.70
N ALA A 623 -3.39 7.31 -1.57
CA ALA A 623 -3.73 8.21 -2.66
C ALA A 623 -4.03 9.66 -2.25
N ILE A 624 -4.06 10.01 -0.96
CA ILE A 624 -4.34 11.38 -0.48
C ILE A 624 -3.46 11.67 0.73
N ASP A 625 -2.43 12.49 0.57
CA ASP A 625 -1.55 12.89 1.67
C ASP A 625 -1.16 14.38 1.70
N ASP A 626 -1.31 15.12 0.60
CA ASP A 626 -0.95 16.54 0.48
C ASP A 626 -1.59 17.45 1.55
N PHE A 627 -2.81 17.12 2.01
CA PHE A 627 -3.48 17.88 3.06
C PHE A 627 -2.72 17.87 4.41
N MET A 628 -1.81 16.91 4.61
CA MET A 628 -0.97 16.80 5.81
C MET A 628 0.19 17.78 5.85
N ASP A 629 0.48 18.47 4.74
CA ASP A 629 1.58 19.44 4.63
C ASP A 629 1.33 20.73 5.41
N ARG A 630 0.10 20.94 5.87
CA ARG A 630 -0.33 22.16 6.55
C ARG A 630 -1.17 21.82 7.76
N TYR A 631 -1.21 22.71 8.74
CA TYR A 631 -2.21 22.59 9.80
C TYR A 631 -3.64 22.67 9.21
N PRO A 632 -4.62 21.96 9.79
CA PRO A 632 -6.02 22.11 9.45
C PRO A 632 -6.46 23.58 9.45
N THR A 633 -7.24 23.96 8.45
CA THR A 633 -7.92 25.25 8.33
C THR A 633 -9.44 25.02 8.40
N PRO A 634 -10.29 26.05 8.54
CA PRO A 634 -11.74 25.86 8.52
C PRO A 634 -12.22 25.13 7.25
N ASP A 635 -11.57 25.37 6.11
CA ASP A 635 -11.93 24.76 4.83
C ASP A 635 -11.42 23.31 4.68
N THR A 636 -10.34 22.93 5.36
CA THR A 636 -9.69 21.62 5.20
C THR A 636 -9.95 20.66 6.36
N VAL A 637 -10.51 21.13 7.48
CA VAL A 637 -10.76 20.30 8.67
C VAL A 637 -11.70 19.11 8.40
N GLY A 638 -12.62 19.23 7.44
CA GLY A 638 -13.46 18.11 6.99
C GLY A 638 -12.63 16.94 6.44
N LEU A 639 -11.61 17.24 5.62
CA LEU A 639 -10.67 16.25 5.09
C LEU A 639 -9.90 15.55 6.21
N TRP A 640 -9.39 16.32 7.17
CA TRP A 640 -8.70 15.78 8.34
C TRP A 640 -9.57 14.84 9.16
N ARG A 641 -10.84 15.16 9.35
CA ARG A 641 -11.78 14.30 10.10
C ARG A 641 -12.19 13.06 9.34
N LEU A 642 -12.28 13.14 8.01
CA LEU A 642 -12.48 11.97 7.15
C LEU A 642 -11.26 11.02 7.21
N ALA A 643 -10.05 11.59 7.22
CA ALA A 643 -8.81 10.84 7.37
C ALA A 643 -8.65 10.22 8.77
N TYR A 644 -9.09 10.92 9.82
CA TYR A 644 -9.01 10.51 11.23
C TYR A 644 -10.40 10.47 11.89
N PRO A 645 -11.26 9.51 11.50
CA PRO A 645 -12.66 9.47 11.96
C PRO A 645 -12.77 8.94 13.40
N THR A 646 -13.93 9.11 14.02
CA THR A 646 -14.18 8.65 15.41
C THR A 646 -15.32 7.61 15.51
N PRO A 647 -15.28 6.48 14.77
CA PRO A 647 -16.29 5.44 14.90
C PRO A 647 -16.21 4.80 16.30
N TYR A 648 -17.34 4.27 16.79
CA TYR A 648 -17.47 3.73 18.15
C TYR A 648 -17.15 4.76 19.26
N ARG A 649 -17.36 6.06 19.01
CA ARG A 649 -16.91 7.14 19.90
C ARG A 649 -17.32 6.94 21.35
N ASP A 650 -18.61 6.77 21.61
CA ASP A 650 -19.13 6.66 22.97
C ASP A 650 -18.56 5.45 23.71
N LEU A 651 -18.42 4.32 23.00
CA LEU A 651 -17.81 3.11 23.53
C LEU A 651 -16.33 3.35 23.88
N ILE A 652 -15.55 3.95 22.99
CA ILE A 652 -14.12 4.21 23.19
C ILE A 652 -13.92 5.20 24.35
N LEU A 653 -14.67 6.31 24.38
CA LEU A 653 -14.61 7.29 25.47
C LEU A 653 -14.92 6.64 26.83
N LYS A 654 -15.97 5.83 26.89
CA LYS A 654 -16.38 5.12 28.11
C LYS A 654 -15.29 4.18 28.62
N GLU A 655 -14.80 3.28 27.76
CA GLU A 655 -13.83 2.26 28.16
C GLU A 655 -12.43 2.85 28.41
N ALA A 656 -12.03 3.90 27.69
CA ALA A 656 -10.78 4.61 27.94
C ALA A 656 -10.80 5.28 29.32
N LYS A 657 -11.91 5.98 29.66
CA LYS A 657 -12.12 6.57 30.99
C LYS A 657 -12.09 5.51 32.09
N ALA A 658 -12.76 4.37 31.88
CA ALA A 658 -12.77 3.27 32.85
C ALA A 658 -11.38 2.65 33.07
N ALA A 659 -10.54 2.61 32.03
CA ALA A 659 -9.17 2.12 32.11
C ALA A 659 -8.15 3.15 32.63
N GLY A 660 -8.54 4.43 32.74
CA GLY A 660 -7.64 5.53 33.08
C GLY A 660 -6.63 5.85 31.97
N VAL A 661 -7.02 5.65 30.71
CA VAL A 661 -6.20 5.92 29.53
C VAL A 661 -6.78 7.11 28.78
N GLU A 662 -5.89 7.94 28.23
CA GLU A 662 -6.27 9.05 27.37
C GLU A 662 -7.04 8.52 26.13
N PRO A 663 -8.28 8.99 25.86
CA PRO A 663 -9.11 8.41 24.80
C PRO A 663 -8.55 8.54 23.38
N TRP A 664 -7.87 9.64 23.04
CA TRP A 664 -7.30 9.85 21.72
C TRP A 664 -6.17 8.87 21.41
N LEU A 665 -5.44 8.40 22.44
CA LEU A 665 -4.47 7.31 22.30
C LEU A 665 -5.16 5.98 21.96
N VAL A 666 -6.36 5.71 22.50
CA VAL A 666 -7.14 4.51 22.17
C VAL A 666 -7.63 4.57 20.73
N PHE A 667 -8.13 5.72 20.26
CA PHE A 667 -8.47 5.92 18.84
C PHE A 667 -7.27 5.72 17.93
N ALA A 668 -6.11 6.31 18.27
CA ALA A 668 -4.87 6.17 17.51
C ALA A 668 -4.43 4.70 17.41
N LEU A 669 -4.51 3.96 18.52
CA LEU A 669 -4.16 2.54 18.53
C LEU A 669 -5.13 1.73 17.66
N ILE A 670 -6.44 1.89 17.81
CA ILE A 670 -7.44 1.15 16.99
C ILE A 670 -7.26 1.46 15.49
N ARG A 671 -7.01 2.72 15.14
CA ARG A 671 -6.74 3.14 13.76
C ARG A 671 -5.59 2.35 13.15
N GLU A 672 -4.49 2.20 13.89
CA GLU A 672 -3.28 1.54 13.41
C GLU A 672 -3.32 0.01 13.51
N GLU A 673 -4.13 -0.54 14.42
CA GLU A 673 -4.31 -1.99 14.56
C GLU A 673 -5.32 -2.57 13.56
N SER A 674 -6.45 -1.89 13.35
CA SER A 674 -7.57 -2.44 12.57
C SER A 674 -8.20 -1.46 11.59
N SER A 675 -7.83 -0.17 11.64
CA SER A 675 -8.55 0.88 10.91
C SER A 675 -10.05 0.84 11.19
N PHE A 676 -10.40 0.51 12.44
CA PHE A 676 -11.76 0.36 12.96
C PHE A 676 -12.58 -0.80 12.38
N GLN A 677 -11.93 -1.80 11.76
CA GLN A 677 -12.58 -3.03 11.33
C GLN A 677 -12.67 -4.04 12.50
N ALA A 678 -13.89 -4.32 12.98
CA ALA A 678 -14.10 -5.17 14.16
C ALA A 678 -13.97 -6.67 13.88
N ASP A 679 -14.25 -7.12 12.65
CA ASP A 679 -14.26 -8.53 12.25
C ASP A 679 -12.92 -9.04 11.69
N ILE A 680 -11.85 -8.24 11.81
CA ILE A 680 -10.53 -8.57 11.26
C ILE A 680 -9.71 -9.49 12.16
N ARG A 681 -9.01 -10.45 11.54
CA ARG A 681 -8.02 -11.34 12.16
C ARG A 681 -6.68 -11.26 11.44
N SER A 682 -5.61 -10.95 12.16
CA SER A 682 -4.27 -10.93 11.57
C SER A 682 -3.76 -12.35 11.21
N PRO A 683 -2.75 -12.46 10.33
CA PRO A 683 -2.15 -13.75 9.98
C PRO A 683 -1.58 -14.53 11.18
N VAL A 684 -1.14 -13.83 12.22
CA VAL A 684 -0.63 -14.43 13.47
C VAL A 684 -1.73 -14.67 14.51
N GLY A 685 -2.96 -14.24 14.23
CA GLY A 685 -4.14 -14.54 15.04
C GLY A 685 -4.53 -13.49 16.08
N ALA A 686 -4.12 -12.23 15.89
CA ALA A 686 -4.68 -11.09 16.62
C ALA A 686 -6.11 -10.80 16.10
N MET A 687 -7.03 -10.34 16.96
CA MET A 687 -8.46 -10.23 16.62
C MET A 687 -9.08 -8.92 17.11
N GLY A 688 -10.03 -8.39 16.35
CA GLY A 688 -10.87 -7.27 16.76
C GLY A 688 -10.25 -5.89 16.55
N LEU A 689 -10.98 -4.87 17.00
CA LEU A 689 -10.59 -3.45 16.87
C LEU A 689 -9.19 -3.13 17.43
N MET A 690 -8.82 -3.77 18.54
CA MET A 690 -7.53 -3.54 19.22
C MET A 690 -6.55 -4.71 19.05
N GLN A 691 -6.81 -5.59 18.08
CA GLN A 691 -5.95 -6.72 17.68
C GLN A 691 -5.39 -7.51 18.87
N ILE A 692 -6.28 -8.00 19.73
CA ILE A 692 -5.89 -8.73 20.92
C ILE A 692 -5.56 -10.18 20.58
N MET A 693 -4.38 -10.64 20.97
CA MET A 693 -3.99 -12.04 20.86
C MET A 693 -4.79 -12.91 21.83
N SER A 694 -5.16 -14.12 21.40
CA SER A 694 -5.92 -15.06 22.25
C SER A 694 -5.23 -15.37 23.59
N TYR A 695 -3.89 -15.45 23.61
CA TYR A 695 -3.10 -15.67 24.82
C TYR A 695 -3.08 -14.45 25.75
N THR A 696 -3.29 -13.23 25.23
CA THR A 696 -3.43 -11.99 26.00
C THR A 696 -4.85 -11.83 26.54
N GLY A 697 -5.87 -12.11 25.71
CA GLY A 697 -7.28 -11.94 26.07
C GLY A 697 -7.72 -12.81 27.24
N ARG A 698 -7.22 -14.05 27.35
CA ARG A 698 -7.59 -14.97 28.45
C ARG A 698 -7.17 -14.45 29.84
N PRO A 699 -5.91 -14.04 30.09
CA PRO A 699 -5.53 -13.36 31.32
C PRO A 699 -6.31 -12.07 31.58
N VAL A 700 -6.56 -11.25 30.56
CA VAL A 700 -7.32 -10.00 30.69
C VAL A 700 -8.76 -10.27 31.12
N ALA A 701 -9.43 -11.26 30.52
CA ALA A 701 -10.77 -11.67 30.91
C ALA A 701 -10.86 -12.05 32.40
N LYS A 702 -9.87 -12.80 32.90
CA LYS A 702 -9.77 -13.17 34.32
C LYS A 702 -9.61 -11.93 35.21
N LYS A 703 -8.74 -11.00 34.83
CA LYS A 703 -8.48 -9.76 35.58
C LYS A 703 -9.70 -8.83 35.61
N LEU A 704 -10.46 -8.78 34.52
CA LEU A 704 -11.68 -7.98 34.40
C LEU A 704 -12.95 -8.69 34.90
N GLY A 705 -12.82 -9.91 35.44
CA GLY A 705 -13.95 -10.68 35.99
C GLY A 705 -14.96 -11.17 34.95
N VAL A 706 -14.58 -11.27 33.68
CA VAL A 706 -15.48 -11.72 32.60
C VAL A 706 -15.66 -13.23 32.67
N LYS A 707 -16.87 -13.66 33.05
CA LYS A 707 -17.24 -15.08 33.15
C LYS A 707 -17.56 -15.64 31.74
N LYS A 708 -17.20 -16.90 31.50
CA LYS A 708 -17.49 -17.64 30.24
C LYS A 708 -16.93 -17.00 28.96
N PHE A 709 -15.83 -16.26 29.04
CA PHE A 709 -15.15 -15.68 27.87
C PHE A 709 -14.80 -16.71 26.81
N LYS A 710 -15.22 -16.46 25.56
CA LYS A 710 -14.79 -17.18 24.36
C LYS A 710 -13.84 -16.29 23.57
N VAL A 711 -12.86 -16.89 22.90
CA VAL A 711 -11.89 -16.14 22.09
C VAL A 711 -12.57 -15.35 20.97
N SER A 712 -13.67 -15.87 20.41
CA SER A 712 -14.51 -15.19 19.41
C SER A 712 -15.14 -13.89 19.93
N ASP A 713 -15.27 -13.72 21.24
CA ASP A 713 -15.84 -12.48 21.82
C ASP A 713 -14.92 -11.28 21.55
N LEU A 714 -13.65 -11.50 21.19
CA LEU A 714 -12.72 -10.43 20.80
C LEU A 714 -13.09 -9.72 19.50
N TYR A 715 -13.98 -10.30 18.67
CA TYR A 715 -14.53 -9.59 17.50
C TYR A 715 -15.65 -8.62 17.87
N GLN A 716 -16.22 -8.74 19.09
CA GLN A 716 -17.25 -7.81 19.55
C GLN A 716 -16.60 -6.49 19.95
N PRO A 717 -17.03 -5.33 19.39
CA PRO A 717 -16.43 -4.03 19.67
C PRO A 717 -16.26 -3.75 21.16
N GLU A 718 -17.28 -4.02 21.98
CA GLU A 718 -17.27 -3.74 23.42
C GLU A 718 -16.18 -4.53 24.14
N THR A 719 -16.05 -5.83 23.83
CA THR A 719 -15.04 -6.69 24.46
C THR A 719 -13.65 -6.30 23.99
N SER A 720 -13.47 -6.05 22.68
CA SER A 720 -12.19 -5.64 22.11
C SER A 720 -11.68 -4.35 22.74
N VAL A 721 -12.52 -3.30 22.78
CA VAL A 721 -12.14 -1.97 23.29
C VAL A 721 -11.88 -2.03 24.79
N ARG A 722 -12.73 -2.72 25.56
CA ARG A 722 -12.53 -2.90 27.01
C ARG A 722 -11.22 -3.63 27.32
N PHE A 723 -10.93 -4.72 26.60
CA PHE A 723 -9.75 -5.55 26.88
C PHE A 723 -8.47 -4.83 26.44
N GLY A 724 -8.48 -4.22 25.27
CA GLY A 724 -7.33 -3.47 24.77
C GLY A 724 -7.03 -2.22 25.58
N SER A 725 -8.05 -1.47 26.01
CA SER A 725 -7.87 -0.30 26.89
C SER A 725 -7.25 -0.70 28.23
N TYR A 726 -7.74 -1.78 28.86
CA TYR A 726 -7.13 -2.33 30.06
C TYR A 726 -5.68 -2.76 29.83
N TYR A 727 -5.41 -3.48 28.73
CA TYR A 727 -4.07 -3.97 28.41
C TYR A 727 -3.08 -2.81 28.18
N LEU A 728 -3.50 -1.78 27.44
CA LEU A 728 -2.75 -0.55 27.22
C LEU A 728 -2.46 0.19 28.54
N ALA A 729 -3.45 0.31 29.43
CA ALA A 729 -3.25 0.90 30.76
C ALA A 729 -2.13 0.18 31.55
N ARG A 730 -2.10 -1.16 31.50
CA ARG A 730 -1.04 -1.94 32.14
C ARG A 730 0.32 -1.78 31.46
N ARG A 731 0.37 -1.50 30.14
CA ARG A 731 1.64 -1.16 29.46
C ARG A 731 2.13 0.21 29.91
N LEU A 732 1.25 1.21 29.97
CA LEU A 732 1.59 2.55 30.45
C LEU A 732 2.15 2.52 31.87
N GLU A 733 1.46 1.85 32.80
CA GLU A 733 1.92 1.67 34.19
C GLU A 733 3.30 0.99 34.24
N GLY A 734 3.51 -0.08 33.47
CA GLY A 734 4.77 -0.82 33.45
C GLY A 734 5.97 -0.05 32.90
N PHE A 735 5.76 1.04 32.17
CA PHE A 735 6.80 1.92 31.62
C PHE A 735 6.73 3.34 32.17
N GLY A 736 6.20 3.52 33.39
CA GLY A 736 6.20 4.81 34.10
C GLY A 736 5.32 5.88 33.45
N GLY A 737 4.37 5.51 32.59
CA GLY A 737 3.54 6.44 31.82
C GLY A 737 4.14 6.86 30.49
N ASN A 738 5.34 6.37 30.13
CA ASN A 738 5.96 6.67 28.84
C ASN A 738 5.18 6.01 27.68
N VAL A 739 4.46 6.84 26.92
CA VAL A 739 3.54 6.37 25.86
C VAL A 739 4.28 5.65 24.74
N ALA A 740 5.44 6.16 24.30
CA ALA A 740 6.21 5.54 23.22
C ALA A 740 6.67 4.12 23.59
N ARG A 741 7.18 3.92 24.81
CA ARG A 741 7.59 2.61 25.33
C ARG A 741 6.38 1.66 25.50
N ALA A 742 5.25 2.19 25.98
CA ALA A 742 4.03 1.41 26.15
C ALA A 742 3.45 0.93 24.82
N VAL A 743 3.40 1.79 23.80
CA VAL A 743 2.95 1.46 22.44
C VAL A 743 3.91 0.45 21.78
N ALA A 744 5.23 0.68 21.87
CA ALA A 744 6.21 -0.28 21.38
C ALA A 744 6.05 -1.66 22.07
N SER A 745 5.75 -1.68 23.36
CA SER A 745 5.48 -2.90 24.12
C SER A 745 4.13 -3.54 23.76
N TYR A 746 3.16 -2.78 23.27
CA TYR A 746 1.88 -3.33 22.83
C TYR A 746 2.09 -4.24 21.62
N ASN A 747 2.91 -3.79 20.66
CA ASN A 747 3.25 -4.52 19.44
C ASN A 747 4.32 -5.61 19.65
N ALA A 748 5.46 -5.27 20.26
CA ALA A 748 6.60 -6.20 20.41
C ALA A 748 6.56 -7.06 21.68
N GLY A 749 5.67 -6.75 22.61
CA GLY A 749 5.62 -7.34 23.94
C GLY A 749 6.60 -6.69 24.93
N PRO A 750 6.29 -6.72 26.24
CA PRO A 750 7.09 -6.03 27.26
C PRO A 750 8.50 -6.54 27.40
N SER A 751 8.71 -7.85 27.29
CA SER A 751 10.04 -8.46 27.42
C SER A 751 11.00 -8.03 26.29
N ALA A 752 10.48 -7.58 25.14
CA ALA A 752 11.31 -7.02 24.09
C ALA A 752 11.79 -5.61 24.48
N VAL A 753 10.85 -4.73 24.86
CA VAL A 753 11.16 -3.35 25.26
C VAL A 753 12.06 -3.31 26.50
N SER A 754 11.81 -4.13 27.53
CA SER A 754 12.67 -4.20 28.71
C SER A 754 14.10 -4.62 28.37
N ARG A 755 14.29 -5.51 27.39
CA ARG A 755 15.64 -5.86 26.92
C ARG A 755 16.31 -4.69 26.21
N TRP A 756 15.58 -3.95 25.36
CA TRP A 756 16.13 -2.77 24.68
C TRP A 756 16.57 -1.69 25.67
N LEU A 757 15.76 -1.40 26.69
CA LEU A 757 16.11 -0.45 27.75
C LEU A 757 17.32 -0.92 28.56
N ALA A 758 17.45 -2.24 28.81
CA ALA A 758 18.64 -2.79 29.45
C ALA A 758 19.90 -2.68 28.58
N THR A 759 19.76 -2.72 27.25
CA THR A 759 20.90 -2.61 26.31
C THR A 759 21.30 -1.16 26.06
N PHE A 760 20.35 -0.26 25.82
CA PHE A 760 20.63 1.12 25.37
C PHE A 760 20.56 2.15 26.51
N GLY A 761 20.13 1.72 27.70
CA GLY A 761 19.89 2.61 28.84
C GLY A 761 18.60 3.41 28.70
N ASP A 762 18.45 4.39 29.59
CA ASP A 762 17.29 5.28 29.64
C ASP A 762 17.46 6.44 28.64
N LEU A 763 17.22 6.14 27.37
CA LEU A 763 17.30 7.13 26.29
C LEU A 763 16.10 8.09 26.30
N PRO A 764 16.31 9.37 25.91
CA PRO A 764 15.22 10.26 25.50
C PRO A 764 14.30 9.59 24.48
N VAL A 765 13.00 9.90 24.51
CA VAL A 765 12.00 9.16 23.72
C VAL A 765 12.29 9.21 22.22
N ASP A 766 12.68 10.36 21.68
CA ASP A 766 13.09 10.50 20.28
C ASP A 766 14.28 9.58 19.95
N GLU A 767 15.30 9.52 20.80
CA GLU A 767 16.45 8.63 20.61
C GLU A 767 16.08 7.14 20.76
N PHE A 768 15.25 6.80 21.76
CA PHE A 768 14.71 5.45 21.93
C PHE A 768 13.97 4.99 20.68
N MET A 769 13.18 5.87 20.06
CA MET A 769 12.40 5.57 18.86
C MET A 769 13.29 5.21 17.65
N GLU A 770 14.46 5.82 17.51
CA GLU A 770 15.43 5.44 16.45
C GLU A 770 16.13 4.11 16.75
N GLU A 771 16.32 3.79 18.02
CA GLU A 771 17.01 2.57 18.47
C GLU A 771 16.12 1.32 18.47
N ILE A 772 14.79 1.43 18.38
CA ILE A 772 13.87 0.27 18.33
C ILE A 772 14.34 -0.72 17.24
N PRO A 773 14.87 -1.92 17.56
CA PRO A 773 15.52 -2.77 16.57
C PRO A 773 14.55 -3.39 15.56
N TYR A 774 13.31 -3.60 15.96
CA TYR A 774 12.28 -4.18 15.10
C TYR A 774 11.71 -3.08 14.20
N ARG A 775 12.02 -3.15 12.88
CA ARG A 775 11.52 -2.18 11.88
C ARG A 775 10.01 -2.04 11.93
N GLU A 776 9.30 -3.16 12.05
CA GLU A 776 7.84 -3.18 12.20
C GLU A 776 7.39 -2.40 13.42
N THR A 777 7.93 -2.70 14.60
CA THR A 777 7.59 -2.00 15.85
C THR A 777 7.96 -0.52 15.81
N ARG A 778 9.10 -0.16 15.21
CA ARG A 778 9.51 1.23 15.03
C ARG A 778 8.50 2.00 14.19
N GLY A 779 8.15 1.46 13.02
CA GLY A 779 7.16 2.06 12.13
C GLY A 779 5.78 2.13 12.78
N TYR A 780 5.33 1.06 13.41
CA TYR A 780 4.07 1.01 14.16
C TYR A 780 4.01 2.08 15.25
N THR A 781 5.05 2.18 16.08
CA THR A 781 5.08 3.14 17.19
C THR A 781 5.05 4.57 16.67
N ARG A 782 5.78 4.89 15.59
CA ARG A 782 5.72 6.21 14.94
C ARG A 782 4.31 6.54 14.43
N ARG A 783 3.65 5.59 13.76
CA ARG A 783 2.29 5.81 13.23
C ARG A 783 1.25 6.00 14.32
N VAL A 784 1.33 5.24 15.41
CA VAL A 784 0.42 5.41 16.56
C VAL A 784 0.65 6.76 17.22
N LEU A 785 1.90 7.18 17.43
CA LEU A 785 2.20 8.49 18.02
C LEU A 785 1.79 9.65 17.11
N LYS A 786 2.03 9.55 15.79
CA LYS A 786 1.50 10.51 14.79
C LYS A 786 -0.02 10.61 14.89
N SER A 787 -0.72 9.47 14.83
CA SER A 787 -2.18 9.44 14.90
C SER A 787 -2.68 10.01 16.22
N TRP A 788 -1.99 9.73 17.32
CA TRP A 788 -2.34 10.27 18.64
C TRP A 788 -2.23 11.79 18.68
N GLY A 789 -1.11 12.37 18.23
CA GLY A 789 -0.96 13.82 18.11
C GLY A 789 -2.06 14.46 17.27
N ILE A 790 -2.42 13.83 16.14
CA ILE A 790 -3.49 14.30 15.25
C ILE A 790 -4.86 14.24 15.94
N TYR A 791 -5.24 13.12 16.56
CA TYR A 791 -6.53 13.02 17.27
C TYR A 791 -6.62 14.06 18.42
N ARG A 792 -5.53 14.26 19.17
CA ARG A 792 -5.48 15.30 20.23
C ARG A 792 -5.66 16.70 19.66
N TYR A 793 -5.02 17.00 18.53
CA TYR A 793 -5.11 18.30 17.89
C TYR A 793 -6.51 18.56 17.29
N LEU A 794 -7.11 17.55 16.64
CA LEU A 794 -8.40 17.68 15.97
C LEU A 794 -9.60 17.68 16.92
N TYR A 795 -9.55 16.89 18.00
CA TYR A 795 -10.72 16.63 18.85
C TYR A 795 -10.50 16.91 20.35
N GLY A 796 -9.25 17.10 20.77
CA GLY A 796 -8.90 17.51 22.13
C GLY A 796 -8.77 19.03 22.27
N SER A 797 -8.24 19.49 23.40
CA SER A 797 -8.02 20.91 23.70
C SER A 797 -6.54 21.31 23.68
N GLU A 798 -5.67 20.51 23.04
CA GLU A 798 -4.23 20.57 23.26
C GLU A 798 -3.41 20.96 22.03
N SER A 799 -2.15 21.33 22.32
CA SER A 799 -1.03 21.48 21.39
C SER A 799 -0.86 20.25 20.48
N PRO A 800 -0.34 20.42 19.24
CA PRO A 800 0.08 19.30 18.39
C PRO A 800 1.28 18.50 18.93
N GLY A 801 1.94 19.01 19.98
CA GLY A 801 3.05 18.34 20.66
C GLY A 801 2.67 16.99 21.26
N LEU A 802 3.67 16.11 21.38
CA LEU A 802 3.56 14.83 22.06
C LEU A 802 4.14 15.00 23.47
N PRO A 803 3.38 14.76 24.55
CA PRO A 803 3.96 14.76 25.89
C PRO A 803 4.87 13.54 26.04
N LEU A 804 6.15 13.68 25.65
CA LEU A 804 7.16 12.63 25.67
C LEU A 804 7.80 12.42 27.04
N GLY A 805 7.38 13.19 28.06
CA GLY A 805 7.93 13.10 29.40
C GLY A 805 7.58 11.79 30.12
N ASP A 806 8.28 11.50 31.21
CA ASP A 806 8.09 10.32 32.07
C ASP A 806 6.83 10.36 32.94
N LYS A 807 5.88 11.25 32.63
CA LYS A 807 4.61 11.33 33.36
C LYS A 807 3.48 10.99 32.39
N PRO A 808 2.53 10.15 32.80
CA PRO A 808 1.37 9.86 31.97
C PRO A 808 0.65 11.18 31.65
N PRO A 809 0.21 11.40 30.41
CA PRO A 809 -0.61 12.56 30.08
C PRO A 809 -1.84 12.54 30.98
N SER A 810 -2.12 13.67 31.65
CA SER A 810 -3.34 13.82 32.45
C SER A 810 -4.56 13.52 31.57
N PRO A 811 -5.61 12.85 32.08
CA PRO A 811 -6.88 12.75 31.37
C PRO A 811 -7.38 14.16 31.10
N VAL A 812 -7.37 14.58 29.83
CA VAL A 812 -7.86 15.91 29.46
C VAL A 812 -9.34 15.97 29.80
N ALA A 813 -9.75 16.96 30.60
CA ALA A 813 -11.16 17.20 30.86
C ALA A 813 -11.86 17.54 29.53
N ASN A 814 -12.76 16.65 29.09
CA ASN A 814 -13.59 16.89 27.91
C ASN A 814 -14.41 18.16 28.11
N ARG A 815 -14.13 19.23 27.36
CA ARG A 815 -15.00 20.44 27.32
C ARG A 815 -16.34 20.21 26.61
N ALA A 816 -16.53 19.06 25.96
CA ALA A 816 -17.83 18.68 25.37
C ALA A 816 -18.94 18.49 26.42
N ASP A 817 -18.59 18.36 27.71
CA ASP A 817 -19.56 18.20 28.81
C ASP A 817 -20.12 19.55 29.31
N GLN A 818 -19.77 20.69 28.69
CA GLN A 818 -20.23 22.03 29.12
C GLN A 818 -21.31 22.67 28.22
N SER A 819 -21.78 22.01 27.15
CA SER A 819 -22.86 22.54 26.30
C SER A 819 -24.20 21.80 26.39
N VAL A 820 -24.35 20.83 27.30
CA VAL A 820 -25.65 20.24 27.64
C VAL A 820 -26.09 20.74 29.02
N ALA A 821 -26.42 22.02 29.09
CA ALA A 821 -27.30 22.54 30.13
C ALA A 821 -28.67 22.77 29.49
N THR A 822 -29.55 21.79 29.68
CA THR A 822 -30.99 21.84 29.35
C THR A 822 -31.71 22.91 30.18
N PRO A 823 -32.89 23.35 29.71
CA PRO A 823 -34.12 22.80 30.26
C PRO A 823 -34.77 21.72 29.39
#